data_AF-S2KHJ6-F1
#
_entry.id   AF-S2KHJ6-F1
#
_cell.length_a   1.000
_cell.length_b   1.000
_cell.length_c   1.000
_cell.angle_alpha   90.00
_cell.angle_beta   90.00
_cell.angle_gamma   90.00
#
_symmetry.space_group_name_H-M   'P 1'
#
loop_
_entity.id
_entity.type
_entity.pdbx_description
1 polymer ?
#
loop_
_entity_poly.entity_id
_entity_poly.type
_entity_poly.pdbx_seq_one_letter_code
_entity_poly.pdbx_strand_id
1 'polypeptide(L)'
;MSAAQCPLLAAIIPVRYAIGHEGLTSDFLDDLPLPALEGRCLAEDADADTRALRYVARPLRDGWCYVWLDRQQRLVEYEVAQGRLDETARGGPVIMPGGGPYLFLPAGETARLAWSPVRWSDTHYAELSAQASRRQALMRAIIPGQGPASGPLEWAAQVPELSDAPPASFAWSSEPDVDLPRWETLTPTLTQAEVQAVAVLDDPWGVVIDLAFLVRRGYARREDWFAKEGEERTLAQHILALARQNREFWAELPTLADQPRIEEAAKRYDAEIAELEVMIGSVVADWRRWMETCWEDGNPATLAAAQSHFEPSRAEDHDAMETLWTAALLGPTQSQIGAALVERLMDPEQGPQDPEAGHSLWTVLLGQSRAMTLSDVTRLLTAGDLSGENDWQGWATNLNQLSSQMGNGVVAAREGLFLALGSVVGPHLNALGATSLHKPLVAGYFAAALARSGQRVFAEPVPAKQVIDWLNRPMASAVGAPESLARLRPDLLPDLEGKNVTTLRLAANDASAPPRGNPFVEALSDAPLKGILLGLNGWMLGDALDDFIQDVTTETSLSLGSSLFGTGAATMALAQHTRQLEAEKLRITTGMSAEWVERYRQFLVLGQATNFALAMAAVLDTFSFGRQALDSLGRGDRDSAAVQAGMSAASAGQTAL
;
A
#
# COMPACT_ATOMS: atom_id res chain seq x y z
N MET A 1 23.04 30.19 -48.05
CA MET A 1 22.72 28.75 -48.13
C MET A 1 23.90 27.99 -47.56
N SER A 2 23.82 27.61 -46.28
CA SER A 2 24.82 26.76 -45.63
C SER A 2 24.64 25.34 -46.14
N ALA A 3 25.73 24.63 -46.44
CA ALA A 3 25.70 23.24 -46.84
C ALA A 3 25.00 22.40 -45.75
N ALA A 4 23.93 21.70 -46.11
CA ALA A 4 23.28 20.74 -45.25
C ALA A 4 24.24 19.57 -45.01
N GLN A 5 25.01 19.63 -43.92
CA GLN A 5 25.60 18.42 -43.35
C GLN A 5 24.43 17.60 -42.81
N CYS A 6 24.16 16.44 -43.41
CA CYS A 6 23.32 15.44 -42.75
C CYS A 6 23.96 15.14 -41.40
N PRO A 7 23.28 15.39 -40.27
CA PRO A 7 23.83 15.03 -38.97
C PRO A 7 24.05 13.52 -38.95
N LEU A 8 25.17 13.10 -38.37
CA LEU A 8 25.39 11.70 -38.03
C LEU A 8 24.20 11.20 -37.20
N LEU A 9 23.80 9.96 -37.39
CA LEU A 9 22.66 9.33 -36.73
C LEU A 9 23.16 8.47 -35.56
N ALA A 10 22.39 8.49 -34.47
CA ALA A 10 22.57 7.60 -33.33
C ALA A 10 21.34 6.71 -33.19
N ALA A 11 21.54 5.40 -33.10
CA ALA A 11 20.52 4.43 -32.69
C ALA A 11 20.66 4.18 -31.19
N ILE A 12 19.58 4.35 -30.44
CA ILE A 12 19.57 4.27 -28.98
C ILE A 12 18.57 3.23 -28.55
N ILE A 13 18.99 2.29 -27.70
CA ILE A 13 18.07 1.43 -26.95
C ILE A 13 17.75 2.14 -25.63
N PRO A 14 16.55 2.69 -25.44
CA PRO A 14 16.15 3.24 -24.17
C PRO A 14 15.84 2.11 -23.18
N VAL A 15 16.45 2.18 -22.01
CA VAL A 15 16.22 1.27 -20.88
C VAL A 15 15.89 2.09 -19.65
N ARG A 16 15.40 1.46 -18.60
CA ARG A 16 15.23 2.06 -17.28
C ARG A 16 15.96 1.23 -16.24
N TYR A 17 16.27 1.84 -15.11
CA TYR A 17 16.68 1.09 -13.93
C TYR A 17 15.44 0.45 -13.27
N ALA A 18 15.61 -0.76 -12.76
CA ALA A 18 14.61 -1.51 -12.01
C ALA A 18 15.27 -2.27 -10.86
N ILE A 19 14.46 -2.86 -9.97
CA ILE A 19 15.00 -3.74 -8.94
C ILE A 19 15.40 -5.06 -9.60
N GLY A 20 16.52 -5.60 -9.15
CA GLY A 20 17.08 -6.90 -9.48
C GLY A 20 17.75 -7.53 -8.26
N HIS A 21 18.56 -8.56 -8.48
CA HIS A 21 19.34 -9.19 -7.41
C HIS A 21 20.78 -9.47 -7.87
N GLU A 22 21.67 -9.72 -6.91
CA GLU A 22 23.03 -10.20 -7.14
C GLU A 22 22.99 -11.49 -7.98
N GLY A 23 23.44 -11.41 -9.23
CA GLY A 23 23.28 -12.46 -10.24
C GLY A 23 22.69 -11.96 -11.57
N LEU A 24 22.05 -10.79 -11.57
CA LEU A 24 21.72 -10.03 -12.78
C LEU A 24 22.72 -8.87 -12.91
N THR A 25 23.29 -8.68 -14.10
CA THR A 25 24.40 -7.73 -14.32
C THR A 25 23.95 -6.51 -15.11
N SER A 26 24.08 -5.31 -14.55
CA SER A 26 23.95 -4.02 -15.26
C SER A 26 24.86 -2.97 -14.62
N ASP A 27 26.17 -3.25 -14.65
CA ASP A 27 27.20 -2.50 -13.93
C ASP A 27 27.22 -1.00 -14.29
N PHE A 28 26.77 -0.65 -15.50
CA PHE A 28 26.68 0.74 -15.94
C PHE A 28 25.69 1.61 -15.14
N LEU A 29 24.82 1.01 -14.34
CA LEU A 29 23.91 1.73 -13.46
C LEU A 29 24.60 2.23 -12.19
N ASP A 30 25.75 1.68 -11.81
CA ASP A 30 26.47 2.05 -10.57
C ASP A 30 26.98 3.51 -10.60
N ASP A 31 27.19 4.07 -11.80
CA ASP A 31 27.62 5.45 -12.01
C ASP A 31 26.45 6.46 -11.98
N LEU A 32 25.20 5.99 -11.87
CA LEU A 32 24.04 6.86 -11.74
C LEU A 32 23.77 7.22 -10.26
N PRO A 33 23.32 8.45 -9.96
CA PRO A 33 23.04 8.89 -8.60
C PRO A 33 21.69 8.33 -8.10
N LEU A 34 21.58 7.01 -8.03
CA LEU A 34 20.39 6.31 -7.53
C LEU A 34 20.51 6.09 -6.01
N PRO A 35 19.39 6.10 -5.26
CA PRO A 35 19.38 5.71 -3.86
C PRO A 35 20.03 4.34 -3.64
N ALA A 36 20.79 4.14 -2.57
CA ALA A 36 21.42 2.85 -2.30
C ALA A 36 20.39 1.76 -1.96
N LEU A 37 20.68 0.52 -2.36
CA LEU A 37 19.91 -0.68 -1.98
C LEU A 37 20.72 -1.50 -0.97
N GLU A 38 20.07 -1.89 0.12
CA GLU A 38 20.65 -2.74 1.17
C GLU A 38 19.80 -3.99 1.45
N GLY A 39 18.60 -4.05 0.86
CA GLY A 39 17.67 -5.15 1.02
C GLY A 39 18.10 -6.42 0.32
N ARG A 40 17.30 -7.47 0.53
CA ARG A 40 17.46 -8.78 -0.11
C ARG A 40 16.21 -9.18 -0.87
N CYS A 41 16.37 -10.04 -1.87
CA CYS A 41 15.22 -10.60 -2.57
C CYS A 41 14.38 -11.44 -1.60
N LEU A 42 13.06 -11.41 -1.75
CA LEU A 42 12.10 -12.18 -0.95
C LEU A 42 11.25 -13.03 -1.90
N ALA A 43 11.91 -13.93 -2.63
CA ALA A 43 11.26 -14.81 -3.62
C ALA A 43 10.93 -16.19 -3.01
N GLU A 44 10.18 -17.01 -3.75
CA GLU A 44 9.70 -18.33 -3.25
C GLU A 44 10.82 -19.37 -3.13
N ASP A 45 11.90 -19.23 -3.91
CA ASP A 45 13.06 -20.11 -3.82
C ASP A 45 13.91 -19.73 -2.60
N ALA A 46 14.12 -20.69 -1.69
CA ALA A 46 14.92 -20.50 -0.48
C ALA A 46 16.35 -19.97 -0.75
N ASP A 47 16.90 -20.25 -1.93
CA ASP A 47 18.20 -19.73 -2.36
C ASP A 47 18.16 -18.25 -2.78
N ALA A 48 17.00 -17.74 -3.22
CA ALA A 48 16.83 -16.36 -3.65
C ALA A 48 16.83 -15.38 -2.47
N ASP A 49 16.45 -15.82 -1.26
CA ASP A 49 16.39 -15.00 -0.05
C ASP A 49 17.76 -14.48 0.43
N THR A 50 18.82 -15.12 -0.03
CA THR A 50 20.19 -14.73 0.32
C THR A 50 20.76 -13.66 -0.59
N ARG A 51 20.13 -13.40 -1.75
CA ARG A 51 20.67 -12.51 -2.78
C ARG A 51 20.37 -11.06 -2.44
N ALA A 52 21.42 -10.24 -2.36
CA ALA A 52 21.29 -8.80 -2.17
C ALA A 52 20.54 -8.16 -3.35
N LEU A 53 19.70 -7.17 -3.07
CA LEU A 53 19.06 -6.37 -4.12
C LEU A 53 20.11 -5.52 -4.85
N ARG A 54 19.91 -5.36 -6.15
CA ARG A 54 20.75 -4.55 -7.04
C ARG A 54 19.88 -3.83 -8.06
N TYR A 55 20.40 -2.75 -8.64
CA TYR A 55 19.77 -2.19 -9.83
C TYR A 55 20.12 -3.01 -11.06
N VAL A 56 19.12 -3.19 -11.91
CA VAL A 56 19.27 -3.87 -13.19
C VAL A 56 18.58 -3.05 -14.26
N ALA A 57 19.13 -3.04 -15.47
CA ALA A 57 18.55 -2.35 -16.59
C ALA A 57 17.50 -3.24 -17.25
N ARG A 58 16.30 -2.69 -17.45
CA ARG A 58 15.17 -3.37 -18.09
C ARG A 58 14.60 -2.50 -19.21
N PRO A 59 13.88 -3.09 -20.17
CA PRO A 59 13.12 -2.33 -21.16
C PRO A 59 12.14 -1.34 -20.51
N LEU A 60 11.79 -0.29 -21.25
CA LEU A 60 10.74 0.64 -20.83
C LEU A 60 9.41 -0.12 -20.63
N ARG A 61 8.69 0.24 -19.58
CA ARG A 61 7.32 -0.25 -19.36
C ARG A 61 6.36 0.36 -20.38
N ASP A 62 5.22 -0.30 -20.53
CA ASP A 62 4.09 0.26 -21.24
C ASP A 62 3.75 1.67 -20.71
N GLY A 63 3.53 2.60 -21.62
CA GLY A 63 3.40 4.01 -21.30
C GLY A 63 3.81 4.88 -22.48
N TRP A 64 4.53 5.96 -22.20
CA TRP A 64 4.87 6.98 -23.18
C TRP A 64 6.32 7.41 -23.03
N CYS A 65 7.03 7.56 -24.13
CA CYS A 65 8.38 8.09 -24.18
C CYS A 65 8.40 9.41 -24.93
N TYR A 66 9.04 10.43 -24.37
CA TYR A 66 9.15 11.76 -24.95
C TYR A 66 10.60 12.10 -25.21
N VAL A 67 10.88 12.68 -26.38
CA VAL A 67 12.22 13.07 -26.79
C VAL A 67 12.22 14.54 -27.21
N TRP A 68 12.95 15.37 -26.47
CA TRP A 68 13.21 16.75 -26.86
C TRP A 68 14.53 16.84 -27.63
N LEU A 69 14.45 17.35 -28.85
CA LEU A 69 15.59 17.58 -29.74
C LEU A 69 15.93 19.07 -29.74
N ASP A 70 16.98 19.44 -28.99
CA ASP A 70 17.35 20.84 -28.74
C ASP A 70 17.58 21.63 -30.03
N ARG A 71 18.28 21.06 -31.02
CA ARG A 71 18.53 21.79 -32.28
C ARG A 71 17.29 21.96 -33.16
N GLN A 72 16.39 20.98 -33.11
CA GLN A 72 15.16 21.01 -33.90
C GLN A 72 14.05 21.80 -33.19
N GLN A 73 14.22 22.11 -31.91
CA GLN A 73 13.18 22.68 -31.05
C GLN A 73 11.88 21.88 -31.15
N ARG A 74 12.03 20.54 -31.15
CA ARG A 74 10.96 19.58 -31.41
C ARG A 74 10.84 18.62 -30.25
N LEU A 75 9.63 18.46 -29.73
CA LEU A 75 9.24 17.40 -28.82
C LEU A 75 8.64 16.27 -29.66
N VAL A 76 9.16 15.05 -29.53
CA VAL A 76 8.63 13.85 -30.20
C VAL A 76 7.99 12.96 -29.13
N GLU A 77 6.85 12.36 -29.47
CA GLU A 77 6.07 11.49 -28.58
C GLU A 77 6.02 10.09 -29.18
N TYR A 78 6.33 9.09 -28.36
CA TYR A 78 6.25 7.68 -28.68
C TYR A 78 5.31 6.98 -27.70
N GLU A 79 4.44 6.12 -28.22
CA GLU A 79 3.74 5.13 -27.40
C GLU A 79 4.69 3.96 -27.14
N VAL A 80 4.76 3.49 -25.90
CA VAL A 80 5.54 2.32 -25.51
C VAL A 80 4.59 1.18 -25.23
N ALA A 81 4.74 0.08 -25.96
CA ALA A 81 3.97 -1.15 -25.75
C ALA A 81 4.89 -2.36 -25.90
N GLN A 82 4.96 -3.21 -24.87
CA GLN A 82 5.86 -4.36 -24.84
C GLN A 82 7.32 -3.97 -25.16
N GLY A 83 7.77 -2.85 -24.58
CA GLY A 83 9.11 -2.30 -24.80
C GLY A 83 9.39 -1.80 -26.23
N ARG A 84 8.40 -1.80 -27.13
CA ARG A 84 8.48 -1.25 -28.49
C ARG A 84 8.02 0.20 -28.50
N LEU A 85 8.63 1.03 -29.34
CA LEU A 85 8.35 2.46 -29.42
C LEU A 85 7.73 2.82 -30.77
N ASP A 86 6.49 3.29 -30.76
CA ASP A 86 5.77 3.75 -31.96
C ASP A 86 5.65 5.28 -31.95
N GLU A 87 6.29 5.96 -32.92
CA GLU A 87 6.26 7.42 -33.05
C GLU A 87 4.85 7.90 -33.42
N THR A 88 4.34 8.87 -32.66
CA THR A 88 3.05 9.50 -32.94
C THR A 88 3.20 10.73 -33.85
N ALA A 89 2.10 11.11 -34.51
CA ALA A 89 2.05 12.32 -35.32
C ALA A 89 2.01 13.63 -34.50
N ARG A 90 1.97 13.56 -33.16
CA ARG A 90 1.79 14.74 -32.29
C ARG A 90 2.95 15.72 -32.40
N GLY A 91 4.17 15.19 -32.47
CA GLY A 91 5.39 16.00 -32.62
C GLY A 91 5.66 16.48 -34.05
N GLY A 92 4.77 16.22 -35.02
CA GLY A 92 4.98 16.49 -36.44
C GLY A 92 4.99 15.21 -37.29
N PRO A 93 5.47 15.28 -38.55
CA PRO A 93 5.52 14.12 -39.43
C PRO A 93 6.36 12.99 -38.81
N VAL A 94 5.78 11.78 -38.78
CA VAL A 94 6.46 10.57 -38.32
C VAL A 94 7.68 10.33 -39.21
N ILE A 95 8.86 10.30 -38.61
CA ILE A 95 10.12 10.07 -39.31
C ILE A 95 10.44 8.57 -39.31
N MET A 96 10.15 7.88 -38.22
CA MET A 96 10.45 6.46 -38.03
C MET A 96 9.17 5.64 -37.80
N PRO A 97 8.45 5.24 -38.87
CA PRO A 97 7.32 4.35 -38.74
C PRO A 97 7.83 2.92 -38.50
N GLY A 98 8.01 2.52 -37.24
CA GLY A 98 8.40 1.15 -36.90
C GLY A 98 8.66 0.93 -35.42
N GLY A 99 7.73 0.20 -34.79
CA GLY A 99 7.74 -0.20 -33.37
C GLY A 99 8.84 -1.18 -32.97
N GLY A 100 10.10 -0.75 -33.06
CA GLY A 100 11.25 -1.44 -32.48
C GLY A 100 11.55 -0.94 -31.05
N PRO A 101 12.42 -1.62 -30.28
CA PRO A 101 12.86 -1.19 -28.95
C PRO A 101 13.98 -0.13 -29.02
N TYR A 102 13.96 0.75 -30.02
CA TYR A 102 15.04 1.71 -30.28
C TYR A 102 14.53 3.04 -30.84
N LEU A 103 15.35 4.07 -30.66
CA LEU A 103 15.13 5.45 -31.12
C LEU A 103 16.27 5.85 -32.05
N PHE A 104 15.98 6.68 -33.05
CA PHE A 104 17.00 7.30 -33.89
C PHE A 104 17.10 8.80 -33.61
N LEU A 105 18.23 9.24 -33.06
CA LEU A 105 18.49 10.63 -32.67
C LEU A 105 19.69 11.20 -33.45
N PRO A 106 19.83 12.53 -33.57
CA PRO A 106 21.07 13.14 -34.05
C PRO A 106 22.24 12.81 -33.11
N ALA A 107 23.34 12.29 -33.66
CA ALA A 107 24.55 11.97 -32.90
C ALA A 107 25.32 13.25 -32.53
N GLY A 108 25.95 13.24 -31.35
CA GLY A 108 26.78 14.34 -30.85
C GLY A 108 25.99 15.56 -30.35
N GLU A 109 24.66 15.51 -30.34
CA GLU A 109 23.79 16.55 -29.79
C GLU A 109 23.15 16.07 -28.48
N THR A 110 22.86 17.01 -27.58
CA THR A 110 22.08 16.71 -26.38
C THR A 110 20.63 16.47 -26.75
N ALA A 111 20.10 15.32 -26.34
CA ALA A 111 18.68 15.03 -26.32
C ALA A 111 18.20 14.99 -24.88
N ARG A 112 16.92 15.30 -24.66
CA ARG A 112 16.30 15.06 -23.35
C ARG A 112 15.21 14.03 -23.49
N LEU A 113 15.22 13.03 -22.63
CA LEU A 113 14.27 11.93 -22.66
C LEU A 113 13.50 11.85 -21.35
N ALA A 114 12.23 11.50 -21.43
CA ALA A 114 11.41 11.15 -20.28
C ALA A 114 10.54 9.95 -20.63
N TRP A 115 10.33 9.06 -19.67
CA TRP A 115 9.29 8.05 -19.73
C TRP A 115 8.15 8.48 -18.80
N SER A 116 6.92 8.20 -19.18
CA SER A 116 5.73 8.51 -18.39
C SER A 116 4.75 7.34 -18.44
N PRO A 117 4.12 6.97 -17.31
CA PRO A 117 3.09 5.93 -17.27
C PRO A 117 1.80 6.36 -17.97
N VAL A 118 1.59 7.67 -18.19
CA VAL A 118 0.40 8.22 -18.85
C VAL A 118 0.77 9.12 -20.01
N ARG A 119 -0.16 9.31 -20.94
CA ARG A 119 0.04 10.26 -22.02
C ARG A 119 -0.07 11.67 -21.45
N TRP A 120 0.93 12.53 -21.67
CA TRP A 120 0.87 13.93 -21.30
C TRP A 120 -0.29 14.60 -22.01
N SER A 121 -1.05 15.40 -21.28
CA SER A 121 -2.14 16.18 -21.87
C SER A 121 -1.63 17.22 -22.87
N ASP A 122 -2.52 17.78 -23.68
CA ASP A 122 -2.16 18.86 -24.63
C ASP A 122 -1.57 20.06 -23.93
N THR A 123 -2.10 20.42 -22.75
CA THR A 123 -1.57 21.50 -21.93
C THR A 123 -0.16 21.19 -21.45
N HIS A 124 0.04 20.02 -20.84
CA HIS A 124 1.34 19.63 -20.27
C HIS A 124 2.42 19.48 -21.35
N TYR A 125 2.07 18.87 -22.49
CA TYR A 125 2.96 18.73 -23.64
C TYR A 125 3.34 20.09 -24.24
N ALA A 126 2.38 21.02 -24.39
CA ALA A 126 2.65 22.36 -24.88
C ALA A 126 3.54 23.16 -23.91
N GLU A 127 3.30 23.02 -22.60
CA GLU A 127 4.13 23.63 -21.56
C GLU A 127 5.57 23.15 -21.64
N LEU A 128 5.79 21.83 -21.68
CA LEU A 128 7.12 21.25 -21.81
C LEU A 128 7.78 21.57 -23.15
N SER A 129 7.01 21.78 -24.21
CA SER A 129 7.56 22.27 -25.48
C SER A 129 8.07 23.71 -25.36
N ALA A 130 7.39 24.56 -24.59
CA ALA A 130 7.72 25.98 -24.44
C ALA A 130 8.78 26.27 -23.36
N GLN A 131 8.77 25.55 -22.23
CA GLN A 131 9.53 25.92 -21.04
C GLN A 131 10.77 25.02 -20.82
N ALA A 132 11.96 25.60 -21.00
CA ALA A 132 13.22 24.87 -20.82
C ALA A 132 13.50 24.42 -19.38
N SER A 133 13.09 25.20 -18.37
CA SER A 133 13.25 24.85 -16.95
C SER A 133 12.45 23.60 -16.58
N ARG A 134 11.19 23.52 -17.05
CA ARG A 134 10.35 22.33 -16.88
C ARG A 134 10.99 21.10 -17.50
N ARG A 135 11.50 21.22 -18.73
CA ARG A 135 12.23 20.13 -19.39
C ARG A 135 13.48 19.70 -18.61
N GLN A 136 14.16 20.62 -17.94
CA GLN A 136 15.33 20.29 -17.13
C GLN A 136 14.96 19.51 -15.86
N ALA A 137 13.83 19.84 -15.24
CA ALA A 137 13.34 19.15 -14.05
C ALA A 137 12.76 17.76 -14.37
N LEU A 138 12.13 17.59 -15.54
CA LEU A 138 11.36 16.39 -15.91
C LEU A 138 12.05 15.43 -16.88
N MET A 139 13.00 15.92 -17.69
CA MET A 139 13.61 15.13 -18.77
C MET A 139 15.11 15.01 -18.59
N ARG A 140 15.58 13.76 -18.52
CA ARG A 140 17.00 13.41 -18.42
C ARG A 140 17.74 13.81 -19.68
N ALA A 141 18.78 14.62 -19.50
CA ALA A 141 19.69 14.97 -20.59
C ALA A 141 20.64 13.80 -20.88
N ILE A 142 20.77 13.44 -22.15
CA ILE A 142 21.74 12.47 -22.64
C ILE A 142 22.47 13.03 -23.85
N ILE A 143 23.69 12.56 -24.07
CA ILE A 143 24.37 12.65 -25.35
C ILE A 143 24.60 11.20 -25.80
N PRO A 144 24.09 10.76 -26.97
CA PRO A 144 24.15 9.35 -27.35
C PRO A 144 25.60 8.81 -27.31
N GLY A 145 25.81 7.74 -26.55
CA GLY A 145 27.11 7.09 -26.36
C GLY A 145 28.03 7.76 -25.33
N GLN A 146 27.56 8.78 -24.59
CA GLN A 146 28.34 9.46 -23.55
C GLN A 146 27.70 9.34 -22.16
N GLY A 147 28.50 8.89 -21.20
CA GLY A 147 28.08 8.58 -19.84
C GLY A 147 27.72 9.81 -18.98
N PRO A 148 27.11 9.58 -17.81
CA PRO A 148 26.75 8.26 -17.25
C PRO A 148 25.39 7.74 -17.72
N ALA A 149 24.52 8.60 -18.27
CA ALA A 149 23.16 8.23 -18.65
C ALA A 149 23.03 7.58 -20.04
N SER A 150 24.08 7.61 -20.85
CA SER A 150 24.15 6.87 -22.11
C SER A 150 25.53 6.25 -22.28
N GLY A 151 25.61 5.12 -22.95
CA GLY A 151 26.86 4.40 -23.10
C GLY A 151 26.89 3.62 -24.39
N PRO A 152 27.96 2.87 -24.61
CA PRO A 152 28.14 2.16 -25.85
C PRO A 152 27.18 0.96 -25.94
N LEU A 153 27.01 0.41 -27.13
CA LEU A 153 26.02 -0.64 -27.40
C LEU A 153 26.24 -1.93 -26.58
N GLU A 154 27.46 -2.18 -26.09
CA GLU A 154 27.78 -3.35 -25.27
C GLU A 154 26.97 -3.40 -23.96
N TRP A 155 26.44 -2.26 -23.50
CA TRP A 155 25.50 -2.22 -22.38
C TRP A 155 24.22 -3.02 -22.66
N ALA A 156 23.83 -3.21 -23.92
CA ALA A 156 22.64 -3.99 -24.28
C ALA A 156 22.78 -5.48 -23.88
N ALA A 157 24.01 -6.01 -23.86
CA ALA A 157 24.27 -7.37 -23.39
C ALA A 157 24.09 -7.52 -21.86
N GLN A 158 24.04 -6.39 -21.14
CA GLN A 158 23.76 -6.34 -19.71
C GLN A 158 22.28 -6.04 -19.41
N VAL A 159 21.40 -6.09 -20.42
CA VAL A 159 19.94 -6.01 -20.24
C VAL A 159 19.42 -7.45 -20.27
N PRO A 160 18.96 -8.02 -19.13
CA PRO A 160 18.63 -9.44 -19.05
C PRO A 160 17.62 -9.92 -20.11
N GLU A 161 16.58 -9.13 -20.40
CA GLU A 161 15.57 -9.47 -21.40
C GLU A 161 16.09 -9.49 -22.84
N LEU A 162 17.19 -8.77 -23.13
CA LEU A 162 17.85 -8.81 -24.44
C LEU A 162 18.89 -9.95 -24.54
N SER A 163 19.29 -10.52 -23.41
CA SER A 163 20.38 -11.49 -23.25
C SER A 163 19.92 -12.89 -22.83
N ASP A 164 18.70 -13.29 -23.19
CA ASP A 164 18.13 -14.63 -22.93
C ASP A 164 18.05 -14.99 -21.42
N ALA A 165 17.88 -14.01 -20.52
CA ALA A 165 17.60 -14.32 -19.12
C ALA A 165 16.30 -15.12 -18.99
N PRO A 166 16.25 -16.17 -18.13
CA PRO A 166 15.03 -16.93 -17.92
C PRO A 166 13.88 -16.01 -17.46
N PRO A 167 12.64 -16.19 -17.94
CA PRO A 167 11.49 -15.42 -17.45
C PRO A 167 11.32 -15.50 -15.93
N ALA A 168 11.71 -16.64 -15.33
CA ALA A 168 11.71 -16.84 -13.88
C ALA A 168 12.60 -15.86 -13.10
N SER A 169 13.61 -15.23 -13.74
CA SER A 169 14.52 -14.27 -13.11
C SER A 169 13.79 -13.05 -12.52
N PHE A 170 12.62 -12.71 -13.07
CA PHE A 170 11.78 -11.62 -12.61
C PHE A 170 10.38 -12.07 -12.20
N ALA A 171 10.18 -13.36 -11.88
CA ALA A 171 8.88 -13.87 -11.41
C ALA A 171 8.39 -13.20 -10.10
N TRP A 172 9.29 -12.52 -9.40
CA TRP A 172 9.02 -11.70 -8.22
C TRP A 172 8.84 -10.21 -8.54
N SER A 173 9.11 -9.72 -9.75
CA SER A 173 8.82 -8.33 -10.14
C SER A 173 7.32 -8.15 -10.37
N SER A 174 6.86 -6.92 -10.18
CA SER A 174 5.48 -6.52 -10.42
C SER A 174 5.15 -6.35 -11.91
N GLU A 175 6.15 -6.44 -12.77
CA GLU A 175 6.05 -6.06 -14.17
C GLU A 175 5.74 -7.26 -15.07
N PRO A 176 4.96 -7.06 -16.15
CA PRO A 176 4.75 -8.12 -17.14
C PRO A 176 6.07 -8.46 -17.84
N ASP A 177 6.19 -9.71 -18.27
CA ASP A 177 7.32 -10.15 -19.08
C ASP A 177 7.20 -9.52 -20.47
N VAL A 178 8.30 -8.97 -20.97
CA VAL A 178 8.33 -8.30 -22.26
C VAL A 178 8.87 -9.25 -23.33
N ASP A 179 8.10 -9.48 -24.39
CA ASP A 179 8.57 -10.24 -25.55
C ASP A 179 9.34 -9.35 -26.54
N LEU A 180 10.62 -9.11 -26.22
CA LEU A 180 11.52 -8.37 -27.08
C LEU A 180 12.25 -9.27 -28.07
N PRO A 181 12.48 -8.78 -29.30
CA PRO A 181 13.38 -9.44 -30.23
C PRO A 181 14.78 -9.56 -29.61
N ARG A 182 15.40 -10.73 -29.76
CA ARG A 182 16.76 -10.98 -29.26
C ARG A 182 17.75 -9.98 -29.82
N TRP A 183 18.78 -9.65 -29.04
CA TRP A 183 19.83 -8.72 -29.41
C TRP A 183 20.37 -8.96 -30.84
N GLU A 184 20.65 -10.21 -31.23
CA GLU A 184 21.25 -10.54 -32.54
C GLU A 184 20.34 -10.16 -33.71
N THR A 185 19.04 -10.10 -33.48
CA THR A 185 18.05 -9.72 -34.49
C THR A 185 17.91 -8.20 -34.63
N LEU A 186 18.30 -7.44 -33.59
CA LEU A 186 18.28 -5.97 -33.60
C LEU A 186 19.52 -5.37 -34.26
N THR A 187 20.67 -6.04 -34.14
CA THR A 187 21.98 -5.53 -34.61
C THR A 187 21.95 -4.98 -36.04
N PRO A 188 21.41 -5.68 -37.06
CA PRO A 188 21.45 -5.19 -38.45
C PRO A 188 20.74 -3.84 -38.64
N THR A 189 19.70 -3.58 -37.86
CA THR A 189 18.94 -2.33 -37.93
C THR A 189 19.67 -1.20 -37.20
N LEU A 190 20.23 -1.49 -36.02
CA LEU A 190 20.98 -0.50 -35.23
C LEU A 190 22.29 -0.08 -35.93
N THR A 191 22.94 -0.99 -36.66
CA THR A 191 24.16 -0.70 -37.42
C THR A 191 23.96 0.23 -38.62
N GLN A 192 22.71 0.61 -38.93
CA GLN A 192 22.43 1.64 -39.93
C GLN A 192 22.81 3.06 -39.45
N ALA A 193 22.88 3.27 -38.13
CA ALA A 193 23.37 4.51 -37.53
C ALA A 193 24.91 4.51 -37.41
N GLU A 194 25.51 5.69 -37.31
CA GLU A 194 26.96 5.82 -37.08
C GLU A 194 27.35 5.67 -35.60
N VAL A 195 26.40 5.94 -34.69
CA VAL A 195 26.54 5.71 -33.26
C VAL A 195 25.46 4.73 -32.81
N GLN A 196 25.84 3.73 -32.02
CA GLN A 196 24.88 2.89 -31.31
C GLN A 196 25.12 3.01 -29.81
N ALA A 197 24.03 3.18 -29.08
CA ALA A 197 24.09 3.43 -27.65
C ALA A 197 22.94 2.77 -26.91
N VAL A 198 23.14 2.59 -25.62
CA VAL A 198 22.07 2.39 -24.65
C VAL A 198 21.89 3.69 -23.88
N ALA A 199 20.66 4.05 -23.53
CA ALA A 199 20.37 5.21 -22.70
C ALA A 199 19.42 4.85 -21.57
N VAL A 200 19.72 5.32 -20.37
CA VAL A 200 18.92 5.09 -19.18
C VAL A 200 17.92 6.22 -19.01
N LEU A 201 16.65 5.87 -18.85
CA LEU A 201 15.54 6.76 -18.54
C LEU A 201 15.07 6.51 -17.10
N ASP A 202 14.43 7.53 -16.53
CA ASP A 202 13.93 7.51 -15.17
C ASP A 202 12.57 6.83 -15.07
N ASP A 203 12.46 5.87 -14.16
CA ASP A 203 11.18 5.26 -13.74
C ASP A 203 11.17 4.97 -12.23
N PRO A 204 11.08 6.00 -11.38
CA PRO A 204 11.02 5.83 -9.92
C PRO A 204 9.79 5.04 -9.46
N TRP A 205 8.67 5.13 -10.19
CA TRP A 205 7.45 4.38 -9.87
C TRP A 205 7.66 2.87 -9.98
N GLY A 206 8.37 2.39 -11.01
CA GLY A 206 8.67 0.97 -11.17
C GLY A 206 9.44 0.42 -9.96
N VAL A 207 10.46 1.16 -9.52
CA VAL A 207 11.28 0.79 -8.36
C VAL A 207 10.47 0.70 -7.07
N VAL A 208 9.71 1.74 -6.73
CA VAL A 208 8.94 1.78 -5.48
C VAL A 208 7.88 0.69 -5.44
N ILE A 209 7.24 0.40 -6.58
CA ILE A 209 6.21 -0.63 -6.66
C ILE A 209 6.80 -2.04 -6.53
N ASP A 210 7.97 -2.30 -7.13
CA ASP A 210 8.68 -3.57 -6.96
C ASP A 210 9.13 -3.78 -5.51
N LEU A 211 9.67 -2.75 -4.85
CA LEU A 211 10.04 -2.81 -3.43
C LEU A 211 8.81 -3.05 -2.54
N ALA A 212 7.70 -2.33 -2.79
CA ALA A 212 6.46 -2.54 -2.07
C ALA A 212 5.90 -3.96 -2.27
N PHE A 213 6.04 -4.51 -3.49
CA PHE A 213 5.64 -5.88 -3.78
C PHE A 213 6.50 -6.92 -3.05
N LEU A 214 7.82 -6.73 -2.99
CA LEU A 214 8.72 -7.57 -2.20
C LEU A 214 8.35 -7.55 -0.71
N VAL A 215 7.99 -6.39 -0.15
CA VAL A 215 7.49 -6.29 1.23
C VAL A 215 6.20 -7.10 1.42
N ARG A 216 5.24 -6.98 0.50
CA ARG A 216 4.00 -7.78 0.53
C ARG A 216 4.29 -9.29 0.49
N ARG A 217 5.24 -9.72 -0.34
CA ARG A 217 5.68 -11.12 -0.38
C ARG A 217 6.32 -11.57 0.92
N GLY A 218 7.17 -10.72 1.52
CA GLY A 218 7.74 -10.99 2.83
C GLY A 218 6.67 -11.20 3.90
N TYR A 219 5.64 -10.36 3.93
CA TYR A 219 4.50 -10.54 4.84
C TYR A 219 3.67 -11.78 4.53
N ALA A 220 3.41 -12.10 3.26
CA ALA A 220 2.70 -13.31 2.88
C ALA A 220 3.46 -14.57 3.31
N ARG A 221 4.79 -14.58 3.15
CA ARG A 221 5.65 -15.67 3.63
C ARG A 221 5.66 -15.77 5.15
N ARG A 222 5.69 -14.63 5.85
CA ARG A 222 5.58 -14.58 7.31
C ARG A 222 4.29 -15.27 7.75
N GLU A 223 3.19 -15.00 7.06
CA GLU A 223 1.90 -15.61 7.31
C GLU A 223 1.90 -17.12 7.00
N ASP A 224 2.44 -17.53 5.86
CA ASP A 224 2.57 -18.95 5.51
C ASP A 224 3.40 -19.73 6.54
N TRP A 225 4.43 -19.09 7.10
CA TRP A 225 5.22 -19.65 8.18
C TRP A 225 4.40 -19.77 9.47
N PHE A 226 3.65 -18.73 9.85
CA PHE A 226 2.75 -18.79 11.01
C PHE A 226 1.67 -19.86 10.86
N ALA A 227 1.10 -20.02 9.66
CA ALA A 227 0.07 -21.02 9.38
C ALA A 227 0.59 -22.47 9.45
N LYS A 228 1.87 -22.72 9.13
CA LYS A 228 2.46 -24.06 9.13
C LYS A 228 3.12 -24.42 10.47
N GLU A 229 3.84 -23.49 11.06
CA GLU A 229 4.76 -23.73 12.18
C GLU A 229 4.37 -22.95 13.45
N GLY A 230 3.47 -21.98 13.33
CA GLY A 230 3.07 -21.08 14.42
C GLY A 230 2.35 -21.78 15.57
N GLU A 231 1.58 -22.83 15.29
CA GLU A 231 0.90 -23.62 16.34
C GLU A 231 1.89 -24.34 17.25
N GLU A 232 2.92 -24.98 16.68
CA GLU A 232 3.96 -25.67 17.45
C GLU A 232 4.82 -24.68 18.25
N ARG A 233 5.15 -23.52 17.66
CA ARG A 233 5.83 -22.44 18.38
C ARG A 233 5.01 -21.95 19.56
N THR A 234 3.73 -21.65 19.32
CA THR A 234 2.82 -21.10 20.33
C THR A 234 2.68 -22.10 21.48
N LEU A 235 2.53 -23.39 21.17
CA LEU A 235 2.53 -24.46 22.14
C LEU A 235 3.85 -24.56 22.92
N ALA A 236 5.00 -24.49 22.24
CA ALA A 236 6.31 -24.54 22.88
C ALA A 236 6.54 -23.34 23.81
N GLN A 237 6.18 -22.13 23.38
CA GLN A 237 6.26 -20.92 24.20
C GLN A 237 5.30 -20.98 25.40
N HIS A 238 4.09 -21.52 25.23
CA HIS A 238 3.16 -21.75 26.34
C HIS A 238 3.73 -22.73 27.37
N ILE A 239 4.28 -23.86 26.93
CA ILE A 239 4.90 -24.84 27.82
C ILE A 239 6.07 -24.20 28.60
N LEU A 240 6.91 -23.40 27.93
CA LEU A 240 8.03 -22.69 28.57
C LEU A 240 7.57 -21.57 29.52
N ALA A 241 6.50 -20.85 29.19
CA ALA A 241 5.92 -19.80 30.05
C ALA A 241 5.29 -20.41 31.31
N LEU A 242 4.51 -21.49 31.16
CA LEU A 242 3.93 -22.26 32.27
C LEU A 242 5.03 -22.83 33.16
N ALA A 243 6.10 -23.36 32.57
CA ALA A 243 7.28 -23.80 33.29
C ALA A 243 7.86 -22.64 34.11
N ARG A 244 8.21 -21.51 33.48
CA ARG A 244 8.78 -20.30 34.14
C ARG A 244 8.03 -19.82 35.37
N GLN A 245 6.71 -19.98 35.40
CA GLN A 245 5.87 -19.49 36.48
C GLN A 245 5.60 -20.53 37.58
N ASN A 246 5.67 -21.84 37.27
CA ASN A 246 5.47 -22.90 38.25
C ASN A 246 6.73 -23.77 38.42
N ARG A 247 7.48 -23.57 39.52
CA ARG A 247 8.70 -24.33 39.85
C ARG A 247 8.49 -25.84 39.96
N GLU A 248 7.31 -26.29 40.37
CA GLU A 248 6.99 -27.73 40.45
C GLU A 248 6.75 -28.31 39.06
N PHE A 249 6.04 -27.58 38.18
CA PHE A 249 5.86 -27.96 36.78
C PHE A 249 7.19 -27.95 36.00
N TRP A 250 8.07 -26.97 36.26
CA TRP A 250 9.45 -26.95 35.72
C TRP A 250 10.24 -28.21 36.10
N ALA A 251 10.07 -28.72 37.32
CA ALA A 251 10.77 -29.90 37.79
C ALA A 251 10.22 -31.19 37.17
N GLU A 252 8.93 -31.21 36.81
CA GLU A 252 8.26 -32.35 36.15
C GLU A 252 8.33 -32.31 34.62
N LEU A 253 8.58 -31.15 34.02
CA LEU A 253 8.67 -30.92 32.57
C LEU A 253 9.53 -31.97 31.83
N PRO A 254 10.75 -32.32 32.31
CA PRO A 254 11.60 -33.33 31.66
C PRO A 254 10.99 -34.73 31.61
N THR A 255 9.99 -35.02 32.45
CA THR A 255 9.31 -36.32 32.50
C THR A 255 8.04 -36.35 31.64
N LEU A 256 7.43 -35.17 31.40
CA LEU A 256 6.20 -35.01 30.61
C LEU A 256 6.48 -34.73 29.13
N ALA A 257 7.61 -34.09 28.82
CA ALA A 257 8.00 -33.75 27.45
C ALA A 257 9.53 -33.66 27.27
N ASP A 258 9.98 -33.71 26.02
CA ASP A 258 11.39 -33.50 25.66
C ASP A 258 11.73 -32.00 25.77
N GLN A 259 12.07 -31.56 26.99
CA GLN A 259 12.38 -30.16 27.29
C GLN A 259 13.46 -29.57 26.38
N PRO A 260 14.63 -30.23 26.14
CA PRO A 260 15.63 -29.73 25.19
C PRO A 260 15.05 -29.45 23.81
N ARG A 261 14.20 -30.35 23.30
CA ARG A 261 13.55 -30.18 22.00
C ARG A 261 12.55 -29.01 21.97
N ILE A 262 11.82 -28.77 23.06
CA ILE A 262 10.91 -27.61 23.17
C ILE A 262 11.67 -26.29 23.20
N GLU A 263 12.77 -26.23 23.97
CA GLU A 263 13.63 -25.05 24.02
C GLU A 263 14.35 -24.78 22.69
N GLU A 264 14.83 -25.84 22.03
CA GLU A 264 15.45 -25.75 20.71
C GLU A 264 14.45 -25.29 19.65
N ALA A 265 13.24 -25.87 19.64
CA ALA A 265 12.17 -25.46 18.75
C ALA A 265 11.79 -23.99 18.95
N ALA A 266 11.56 -23.55 20.18
CA ALA A 266 11.23 -22.15 20.47
C ALA A 266 12.34 -21.18 20.02
N LYS A 267 13.61 -21.49 20.32
CA LYS A 267 14.76 -20.66 19.91
C LYS A 267 14.95 -20.62 18.40
N ARG A 268 14.81 -21.77 17.72
CA ARG A 268 14.90 -21.86 16.26
C ARG A 268 13.83 -20.99 15.61
N TYR A 269 12.58 -21.11 16.07
CA TYR A 269 11.46 -20.35 15.52
C TYR A 269 11.57 -18.84 15.78
N ASP A 270 12.08 -18.43 16.95
CA ASP A 270 12.36 -17.01 17.23
C ASP A 270 13.49 -16.45 16.34
N ALA A 271 14.49 -17.27 16.00
CA ALA A 271 15.59 -16.85 15.11
C ALA A 271 15.11 -16.71 13.65
N GLU A 272 14.35 -17.68 13.13
CA GLU A 272 13.85 -17.68 11.76
C GLU A 272 12.89 -16.50 11.49
N ILE A 273 11.96 -16.22 12.42
CA ILE A 273 11.04 -15.09 12.28
C ILE A 273 11.77 -13.75 12.39
N ALA A 274 12.74 -13.62 13.29
CA ALA A 274 13.53 -12.41 13.44
C ALA A 274 14.37 -12.13 12.19
N GLU A 275 14.93 -13.18 11.57
CA GLU A 275 15.65 -13.04 10.29
C GLU A 275 14.71 -12.56 9.18
N LEU A 276 13.50 -13.13 9.07
CA LEU A 276 12.50 -12.68 8.12
C LEU A 276 12.07 -11.22 8.34
N GLU A 277 11.86 -10.81 9.60
CA GLU A 277 11.51 -9.43 9.95
C GLU A 277 12.64 -8.45 9.64
N VAL A 278 13.91 -8.83 9.87
CA VAL A 278 15.08 -8.03 9.47
C VAL A 278 15.14 -7.89 7.95
N MET A 279 14.90 -8.97 7.20
CA MET A 279 14.87 -8.90 5.73
C MET A 279 13.74 -7.99 5.24
N ILE A 280 12.51 -8.13 5.75
CA ILE A 280 11.40 -7.23 5.42
C ILE A 280 11.76 -5.78 5.75
N GLY A 281 12.31 -5.53 6.94
CA GLY A 281 12.74 -4.21 7.38
C GLY A 281 13.78 -3.56 6.47
N SER A 282 14.71 -4.34 5.93
CA SER A 282 15.72 -3.85 4.97
C SER A 282 15.09 -3.40 3.64
N VAL A 283 14.12 -4.15 3.11
CA VAL A 283 13.39 -3.77 1.89
C VAL A 283 12.50 -2.55 2.13
N VAL A 284 11.85 -2.45 3.30
CA VAL A 284 11.12 -1.24 3.71
C VAL A 284 12.04 -0.02 3.79
N ALA A 285 13.28 -0.19 4.24
CA ALA A 285 14.26 0.90 4.28
C ALA A 285 14.66 1.37 2.87
N ASP A 286 14.87 0.44 1.93
CA ASP A 286 15.08 0.76 0.51
C ASP A 286 13.87 1.51 -0.08
N TRP A 287 12.66 1.01 0.18
CA TRP A 287 11.42 1.64 -0.24
C TRP A 287 11.31 3.06 0.30
N ARG A 288 11.61 3.25 1.60
CA ARG A 288 11.61 4.57 2.23
C ARG A 288 12.60 5.51 1.58
N ARG A 289 13.84 5.07 1.32
CA ARG A 289 14.86 5.91 0.66
C ARG A 289 14.36 6.46 -0.67
N TRP A 290 13.70 5.62 -1.47
CA TRP A 290 13.08 6.07 -2.72
C TRP A 290 11.91 7.03 -2.49
N MET A 291 11.02 6.71 -1.54
CA MET A 291 9.89 7.56 -1.19
C MET A 291 10.32 8.95 -0.69
N GLU A 292 11.48 9.06 -0.03
CA GLU A 292 12.05 10.33 0.43
C GLU A 292 12.47 11.26 -0.73
N THR A 293 12.67 10.72 -1.95
CA THR A 293 12.88 11.54 -3.15
C THR A 293 11.66 12.37 -3.54
N CYS A 294 10.49 12.16 -2.93
CA CYS A 294 9.34 13.08 -3.07
C CYS A 294 9.67 14.51 -2.62
N TRP A 295 10.65 14.69 -1.73
CA TRP A 295 11.09 16.01 -1.26
C TRP A 295 12.24 16.60 -2.10
N GLU A 296 12.71 15.89 -3.12
CA GLU A 296 13.79 16.33 -4.00
C GLU A 296 13.24 16.90 -5.31
N ASP A 297 13.32 18.23 -5.45
CA ASP A 297 12.89 18.96 -6.65
C ASP A 297 14.03 19.13 -7.67
N GLY A 298 13.68 19.27 -8.95
CA GLY A 298 14.58 19.62 -10.04
C GLY A 298 15.45 18.48 -10.57
N ASN A 299 15.18 17.24 -10.18
CA ASN A 299 15.91 16.05 -10.63
C ASN A 299 14.94 15.03 -11.27
N PRO A 300 15.11 14.67 -12.57
CA PRO A 300 14.26 13.71 -13.27
C PRO A 300 14.19 12.31 -12.62
N ALA A 301 15.21 11.94 -11.83
CA ALA A 301 15.30 10.63 -11.19
C ALA A 301 14.46 10.49 -9.91
N THR A 302 13.71 11.52 -9.52
CA THR A 302 12.99 11.55 -8.23
C THR A 302 11.51 11.23 -8.40
N LEU A 303 10.88 10.73 -7.33
CA LEU A 303 9.43 10.56 -7.30
C LEU A 303 8.69 11.89 -7.44
N ALA A 304 9.27 13.02 -7.04
CA ALA A 304 8.67 14.33 -7.26
C ALA A 304 8.49 14.62 -8.75
N ALA A 305 9.55 14.41 -9.55
CA ALA A 305 9.48 14.52 -11.01
C ALA A 305 8.47 13.52 -11.58
N ALA A 306 8.50 12.26 -11.15
CA ALA A 306 7.61 11.20 -11.64
C ALA A 306 6.11 11.51 -11.39
N GLN A 307 5.78 12.21 -10.30
CA GLN A 307 4.42 12.65 -9.99
C GLN A 307 3.96 13.83 -10.85
N SER A 308 4.87 14.67 -11.33
CA SER A 308 4.52 15.83 -12.17
C SER A 308 4.14 15.48 -13.62
N HIS A 309 4.23 14.20 -14.00
CA HIS A 309 3.72 13.72 -15.29
C HIS A 309 2.18 13.65 -15.38
N PHE A 310 1.48 13.65 -14.25
CA PHE A 310 0.03 13.50 -14.20
C PHE A 310 -0.68 14.85 -14.22
N GLU A 311 -1.81 14.93 -14.93
CA GLU A 311 -2.72 16.07 -14.82
C GLU A 311 -4.02 15.63 -14.12
N PRO A 312 -4.20 15.92 -12.81
CA PRO A 312 -5.31 15.36 -12.03
C PRO A 312 -6.70 15.76 -12.53
N SER A 313 -6.82 16.79 -13.37
CA SER A 313 -8.08 17.17 -14.02
C SER A 313 -8.57 16.19 -15.08
N ARG A 314 -7.69 15.33 -15.58
CA ARG A 314 -8.06 14.21 -16.45
C ARG A 314 -8.36 13.00 -15.59
N ALA A 315 -9.57 12.44 -15.75
CA ALA A 315 -10.01 11.28 -14.96
C ALA A 315 -9.03 10.09 -15.09
N GLU A 316 -8.55 9.80 -16.30
CA GLU A 316 -7.58 8.72 -16.56
C GLU A 316 -6.25 8.92 -15.82
N ASP A 317 -5.75 10.15 -15.74
CA ASP A 317 -4.49 10.48 -15.07
C ASP A 317 -4.66 10.41 -13.55
N HIS A 318 -5.76 10.92 -13.01
CA HIS A 318 -6.11 10.78 -11.59
C HIS A 318 -6.22 9.29 -11.20
N ASP A 319 -6.89 8.52 -12.03
CA ASP A 319 -7.08 7.08 -11.85
C ASP A 319 -5.75 6.32 -11.85
N ALA A 320 -4.87 6.62 -12.81
CA ALA A 320 -3.53 6.05 -12.87
C ALA A 320 -2.69 6.43 -11.64
N MET A 321 -2.77 7.69 -11.20
CA MET A 321 -2.07 8.18 -10.01
C MET A 321 -2.54 7.49 -8.73
N GLU A 322 -3.86 7.33 -8.53
CA GLU A 322 -4.41 6.63 -7.35
C GLU A 322 -3.98 5.16 -7.33
N THR A 323 -3.93 4.54 -8.50
CA THR A 323 -3.47 3.18 -8.69
C THR A 323 -1.98 3.01 -8.34
N LEU A 324 -1.10 3.89 -8.82
CA LEU A 324 0.33 3.85 -8.49
C LEU A 324 0.59 4.10 -7.01
N TRP A 325 -0.09 5.10 -6.41
CA TRP A 325 -0.02 5.35 -4.98
C TRP A 325 -0.47 4.14 -4.16
N THR A 326 -1.56 3.50 -4.56
CA THR A 326 -2.01 2.27 -3.91
C THR A 326 -0.93 1.18 -3.99
N ALA A 327 -0.38 0.93 -5.18
CA ALA A 327 0.63 -0.12 -5.39
C ALA A 327 1.92 0.13 -4.61
N ALA A 328 2.30 1.41 -4.48
CA ALA A 328 3.48 1.87 -3.75
C ALA A 328 3.31 1.79 -2.23
N LEU A 329 2.11 2.08 -1.70
CA LEU A 329 1.86 2.14 -0.26
C LEU A 329 1.46 0.79 0.34
N LEU A 330 0.72 -0.04 -0.40
CA LEU A 330 0.19 -1.30 0.10
C LEU A 330 1.31 -2.27 0.51
N GLY A 331 1.35 -2.68 1.78
CA GLY A 331 2.44 -3.50 2.32
C GLY A 331 3.37 -2.68 3.21
N PRO A 332 4.24 -1.79 2.66
CA PRO A 332 5.16 -0.98 3.46
C PRO A 332 4.51 -0.21 4.61
N THR A 333 3.27 0.27 4.45
CA THR A 333 2.53 1.00 5.49
C THR A 333 2.12 0.16 6.71
N GLN A 334 2.28 -1.17 6.67
CA GLN A 334 2.12 -2.03 7.85
C GLN A 334 3.34 -1.99 8.78
N SER A 335 4.47 -1.46 8.31
CA SER A 335 5.66 -1.26 9.14
C SER A 335 5.60 0.10 9.83
N GLN A 336 6.16 0.20 11.03
CA GLN A 336 6.27 1.47 11.75
C GLN A 336 7.04 2.53 10.93
N ILE A 337 8.07 2.11 10.19
CA ILE A 337 8.87 3.00 9.33
C ILE A 337 8.00 3.55 8.18
N GLY A 338 7.23 2.67 7.53
CA GLY A 338 6.36 3.06 6.42
C GLY A 338 5.19 3.93 6.86
N ALA A 339 4.53 3.58 7.97
CA ALA A 339 3.46 4.38 8.55
C ALA A 339 3.94 5.80 8.90
N ALA A 340 5.07 5.93 9.62
CA ALA A 340 5.65 7.22 9.96
C ALA A 340 6.04 8.07 8.74
N LEU A 341 6.51 7.44 7.66
CA LEU A 341 6.81 8.16 6.42
C LEU A 341 5.54 8.70 5.75
N VAL A 342 4.47 7.90 5.70
CA VAL A 342 3.19 8.34 5.14
C VAL A 342 2.55 9.43 5.98
N GLU A 343 2.65 9.35 7.30
CA GLU A 343 2.24 10.44 8.19
C GLU A 343 2.95 11.74 7.83
N ARG A 344 4.28 11.69 7.64
CA ARG A 344 5.06 12.86 7.23
C ARG A 344 4.68 13.36 5.83
N LEU A 345 4.41 12.46 4.90
CA LEU A 345 4.02 12.81 3.53
C LEU A 345 2.64 13.49 3.50
N MET A 346 1.73 13.08 4.39
CA MET A 346 0.38 13.62 4.52
C MET A 346 0.29 14.77 5.52
N ASP A 347 1.36 15.10 6.23
CA ASP A 347 1.45 16.27 7.07
C ASP A 347 1.50 17.53 6.17
N PRO A 348 0.57 18.49 6.32
CA PRO A 348 0.56 19.69 5.50
C PRO A 348 1.84 20.53 5.63
N GLU A 349 2.46 20.57 6.81
CA GLU A 349 3.66 21.38 7.08
C GLU A 349 4.96 20.65 6.71
N GLN A 350 5.01 19.33 6.90
CA GLN A 350 6.22 18.53 6.68
C GLN A 350 6.24 17.78 5.35
N GLY A 351 5.11 17.73 4.65
CA GLY A 351 4.97 17.05 3.36
C GLY A 351 5.83 17.68 2.25
N PRO A 352 5.88 17.06 1.07
CA PRO A 352 6.59 17.61 -0.07
C PRO A 352 6.07 19.01 -0.45
N GLN A 353 6.99 19.94 -0.72
CA GLN A 353 6.68 21.35 -0.94
C GLN A 353 6.56 21.72 -2.42
N ASP A 354 6.71 20.75 -3.32
CA ASP A 354 6.55 20.98 -4.74
C ASP A 354 5.10 21.45 -5.04
N PRO A 355 4.91 22.60 -5.71
CA PRO A 355 3.60 23.19 -5.88
C PRO A 355 2.68 22.43 -6.85
N GLU A 356 3.19 21.50 -7.66
CA GLU A 356 2.41 20.79 -8.68
C GLU A 356 2.13 19.34 -8.29
N ALA A 357 3.14 18.67 -7.77
CA ALA A 357 3.15 17.26 -7.45
C ALA A 357 3.22 16.99 -5.95
N GLY A 358 3.63 17.97 -5.13
CA GLY A 358 3.98 17.73 -3.73
C GLY A 358 2.83 17.21 -2.86
N HIS A 359 1.58 17.50 -3.24
CA HIS A 359 0.38 16.99 -2.58
C HIS A 359 -0.44 16.05 -3.47
N SER A 360 0.21 15.29 -4.35
CA SER A 360 -0.48 14.35 -5.22
C SER A 360 -1.21 13.25 -4.45
N LEU A 361 -0.66 12.78 -3.31
CA LEU A 361 -1.34 11.79 -2.45
C LEU A 361 -2.62 12.37 -1.83
N TRP A 362 -2.60 13.63 -1.39
CA TRP A 362 -3.80 14.34 -0.96
C TRP A 362 -4.80 14.51 -2.09
N THR A 363 -4.31 14.84 -3.29
CA THR A 363 -5.14 15.02 -4.49
C THR A 363 -5.93 13.75 -4.81
N VAL A 364 -5.26 12.58 -4.85
CA VAL A 364 -5.94 11.29 -5.10
C VAL A 364 -6.82 10.85 -3.94
N LEU A 365 -6.38 11.04 -2.69
CA LEU A 365 -7.16 10.63 -1.52
C LEU A 365 -8.50 11.38 -1.50
N LEU A 366 -8.44 12.70 -1.59
CA LEU A 366 -9.62 13.57 -1.57
C LEU A 366 -10.40 13.56 -2.91
N GLY A 367 -9.93 12.81 -3.91
CA GLY A 367 -10.57 12.63 -5.22
C GLY A 367 -10.75 13.91 -6.01
N GLN A 368 -9.84 14.88 -5.86
CA GLN A 368 -9.93 16.20 -6.47
C GLN A 368 -9.44 16.18 -7.91
N SER A 369 -10.22 16.75 -8.83
CA SER A 369 -9.90 16.88 -10.26
C SER A 369 -8.94 18.04 -10.56
N ARG A 370 -8.05 18.37 -9.63
CA ARG A 370 -7.02 19.39 -9.80
C ARG A 370 -5.89 19.13 -8.82
N ALA A 371 -4.68 19.53 -9.19
CA ALA A 371 -3.57 19.55 -8.26
C ALA A 371 -3.92 20.39 -7.02
N MET A 372 -3.60 19.85 -5.86
CA MET A 372 -3.83 20.51 -4.58
C MET A 372 -2.58 21.25 -4.11
N THR A 373 -2.77 22.46 -3.62
CA THR A 373 -1.73 23.15 -2.85
C THR A 373 -1.87 22.84 -1.36
N LEU A 374 -0.85 23.17 -0.57
CA LEU A 374 -0.92 23.18 0.89
C LEU A 374 -2.14 23.96 1.38
N SER A 375 -2.35 25.18 0.86
CA SER A 375 -3.48 26.02 1.27
C SER A 375 -4.83 25.40 0.93
N ASP A 376 -4.93 24.63 -0.17
CA ASP A 376 -6.12 23.87 -0.49
C ASP A 376 -6.38 22.74 0.50
N VAL A 377 -5.34 21.96 0.84
CA VAL A 377 -5.41 20.87 1.83
C VAL A 377 -5.82 21.43 3.19
N THR A 378 -5.11 22.46 3.67
CA THR A 378 -5.43 23.10 4.95
C THR A 378 -6.86 23.62 4.93
N ARG A 379 -7.27 24.39 3.90
CA ARG A 379 -8.63 24.93 3.83
C ARG A 379 -9.69 23.83 3.86
N LEU A 380 -9.49 22.73 3.15
CA LEU A 380 -10.46 21.63 3.10
C LEU A 380 -10.51 20.83 4.41
N LEU A 381 -9.40 20.71 5.15
CA LEU A 381 -9.32 19.90 6.36
C LEU A 381 -9.48 20.70 7.66
N THR A 382 -9.39 22.02 7.61
CA THR A 382 -9.57 22.95 8.76
C THR A 382 -10.85 23.78 8.70
N ALA A 383 -11.67 23.64 7.65
CA ALA A 383 -12.92 24.38 7.50
C ALA A 383 -14.03 23.81 8.41
N GLY A 384 -13.89 24.08 9.70
CA GLY A 384 -14.88 23.82 10.71
C GLY A 384 -14.30 24.19 12.05
N ASP A 385 -15.10 24.82 12.91
CA ASP A 385 -14.78 24.93 14.32
C ASP A 385 -14.87 23.49 14.89
N LEU A 386 -13.80 22.71 14.70
CA LEU A 386 -13.65 21.35 15.25
C LEU A 386 -13.63 21.39 16.80
N SER A 387 -13.82 22.57 17.40
CA SER A 387 -14.02 22.83 18.82
C SER A 387 -15.33 22.28 19.40
N GLY A 388 -16.12 21.55 18.60
CA GLY A 388 -17.25 20.75 19.10
C GLY A 388 -16.80 19.70 20.12
N GLU A 389 -17.76 19.22 20.92
CA GLU A 389 -17.54 18.21 21.96
C GLU A 389 -16.68 17.04 21.44
N ASN A 390 -15.70 16.61 22.24
CA ASN A 390 -14.76 15.52 21.94
C ASN A 390 -15.45 14.14 22.03
N ASP A 391 -16.66 14.04 21.49
CA ASP A 391 -17.49 12.85 21.51
C ASP A 391 -17.79 12.36 20.09
N TRP A 392 -18.33 11.15 20.00
CA TRP A 392 -18.62 10.51 18.72
C TRP A 392 -19.68 11.25 17.89
N GLN A 393 -20.55 12.02 18.54
CA GLN A 393 -21.61 12.76 17.87
C GLN A 393 -21.07 14.04 17.20
N GLY A 394 -20.20 14.79 17.90
CA GLY A 394 -19.42 15.89 17.35
C GLY A 394 -18.52 15.40 16.22
N TRP A 395 -17.82 14.28 16.43
CA TRP A 395 -16.97 13.65 15.43
C TRP A 395 -17.71 13.35 14.11
N ALA A 396 -18.86 12.66 14.21
CA ALA A 396 -19.69 12.31 13.05
C ALA A 396 -20.23 13.55 12.32
N THR A 397 -20.68 14.55 13.08
CA THR A 397 -21.21 15.80 12.53
C THR A 397 -20.15 16.56 11.73
N ASN A 398 -18.96 16.70 12.32
CA ASN A 398 -17.83 17.40 11.70
C ASN A 398 -17.34 16.67 10.44
N LEU A 399 -17.27 15.34 10.46
CA LEU A 399 -16.89 14.57 9.27
C LEU A 399 -17.89 14.68 8.13
N ASN A 400 -19.19 14.62 8.43
CA ASN A 400 -20.22 14.84 7.41
C ASN A 400 -20.13 16.25 6.82
N GLN A 401 -19.80 17.25 7.64
CA GLN A 401 -19.55 18.61 7.17
C GLN A 401 -18.34 18.68 6.24
N LEU A 402 -17.18 18.13 6.65
CA LEU A 402 -15.97 18.07 5.82
C LEU A 402 -16.22 17.32 4.50
N SER A 403 -16.89 16.17 4.57
CA SER A 403 -17.30 15.39 3.40
C SER A 403 -18.17 16.21 2.44
N SER A 404 -19.15 16.96 2.96
CA SER A 404 -20.02 17.81 2.13
C SER A 404 -19.28 18.98 1.48
N GLN A 405 -18.23 19.51 2.12
CA GLN A 405 -17.41 20.60 1.59
C GLN A 405 -16.54 20.17 0.40
N MET A 406 -16.22 18.88 0.29
CA MET A 406 -15.51 18.34 -0.88
C MET A 406 -16.35 18.44 -2.17
N GLY A 407 -17.67 18.64 -2.04
CA GLY A 407 -18.57 19.02 -3.12
C GLY A 407 -19.01 17.88 -4.04
N ASN A 408 -19.77 18.23 -5.06
CA ASN A 408 -20.16 17.32 -6.14
C ASN A 408 -19.06 17.31 -7.22
N GLY A 409 -18.62 16.13 -7.66
CA GLY A 409 -17.56 16.00 -8.68
C GLY A 409 -16.27 15.33 -8.19
N VAL A 410 -16.28 14.80 -6.97
CA VAL A 410 -15.18 13.96 -6.45
C VAL A 410 -15.15 12.63 -7.21
N VAL A 411 -13.95 12.18 -7.58
CA VAL A 411 -13.77 10.88 -8.23
C VAL A 411 -14.21 9.76 -7.28
N ALA A 412 -14.93 8.77 -7.80
CA ALA A 412 -15.40 7.63 -7.00
C ALA A 412 -14.24 6.92 -6.30
N ALA A 413 -14.50 6.41 -5.09
CA ALA A 413 -13.47 5.83 -4.25
C ALA A 413 -12.95 4.49 -4.78
N ARG A 414 -11.64 4.24 -4.63
CA ARG A 414 -11.05 2.91 -4.80
C ARG A 414 -10.63 2.34 -3.47
N GLU A 415 -11.02 1.11 -3.21
CA GLU A 415 -10.77 0.49 -1.91
C GLU A 415 -9.28 0.33 -1.60
N GLY A 416 -8.43 0.10 -2.62
CA GLY A 416 -7.00 -0.14 -2.45
C GLY A 416 -6.24 0.97 -1.72
N LEU A 417 -6.46 2.24 -2.07
CA LEU A 417 -5.78 3.36 -1.43
C LEU A 417 -6.18 3.49 0.05
N PHE A 418 -7.47 3.37 0.33
CA PHE A 418 -7.99 3.43 1.70
C PHE A 418 -7.49 2.26 2.55
N LEU A 419 -7.35 1.06 1.96
CA LEU A 419 -6.75 -0.06 2.67
C LEU A 419 -5.26 0.16 3.00
N ALA A 420 -4.50 0.74 2.07
CA ALA A 420 -3.09 1.04 2.31
C ALA A 420 -2.90 2.11 3.39
N LEU A 421 -3.76 3.14 3.42
CA LEU A 421 -3.73 4.20 4.44
C LEU A 421 -4.38 3.78 5.76
N GLY A 422 -5.25 2.77 5.75
CA GLY A 422 -5.95 2.27 6.92
C GLY A 422 -5.03 1.81 8.04
N SER A 423 -3.88 1.18 7.71
CA SER A 423 -2.86 0.77 8.70
C SER A 423 -2.17 1.96 9.36
N VAL A 424 -2.19 3.13 8.73
CA VAL A 424 -1.63 4.37 9.28
C VAL A 424 -2.66 5.12 10.13
N VAL A 425 -3.91 5.14 9.67
CA VAL A 425 -5.01 5.86 10.35
C VAL A 425 -5.52 5.11 11.59
N GLY A 426 -5.57 3.78 11.54
CA GLY A 426 -6.02 2.91 12.62
C GLY A 426 -5.37 3.18 13.99
N PRO A 427 -4.02 3.23 14.08
CA PRO A 427 -3.32 3.53 15.32
C PRO A 427 -3.73 4.88 15.96
N HIS A 428 -3.93 5.93 15.15
CA HIS A 428 -4.34 7.25 15.66
C HIS A 428 -5.78 7.23 16.17
N LEU A 429 -6.67 6.53 15.47
CA LEU A 429 -8.03 6.33 15.95
C LEU A 429 -8.01 5.56 17.29
N ASN A 430 -7.15 4.55 17.41
CA ASN A 430 -6.95 3.79 18.64
C ASN A 430 -6.43 4.61 19.81
N ALA A 431 -5.41 5.43 19.58
CA ALA A 431 -4.79 6.20 20.64
C ALA A 431 -5.61 7.42 21.08
N LEU A 432 -6.39 8.02 20.18
CA LEU A 432 -7.00 9.34 20.39
C LEU A 432 -8.54 9.31 20.37
N GLY A 433 -9.18 8.22 19.96
CA GLY A 433 -10.64 8.12 19.86
C GLY A 433 -11.25 9.28 19.05
N ALA A 434 -12.29 9.93 19.58
CA ALA A 434 -12.97 11.03 18.88
C ALA A 434 -12.06 12.27 18.72
N THR A 435 -11.04 12.44 19.56
CA THR A 435 -10.08 13.56 19.42
C THR A 435 -9.12 13.39 18.23
N SER A 436 -9.07 12.19 17.63
CA SER A 436 -8.28 11.90 16.43
C SER A 436 -8.65 12.78 15.24
N LEU A 437 -9.86 13.35 15.22
CA LEU A 437 -10.32 14.24 14.14
C LEU A 437 -9.48 15.50 13.99
N HIS A 438 -8.76 15.94 15.03
CA HIS A 438 -7.84 17.06 14.93
C HIS A 438 -6.58 16.73 14.12
N LYS A 439 -6.32 15.45 13.81
CA LYS A 439 -5.25 15.04 12.92
C LYS A 439 -5.71 15.18 11.48
N PRO A 440 -5.03 15.99 10.63
CA PRO A 440 -5.41 16.17 9.23
C PRO A 440 -5.54 14.86 8.46
N LEU A 441 -4.61 13.92 8.68
CA LEU A 441 -4.63 12.59 8.07
C LEU A 441 -5.95 11.84 8.35
N VAL A 442 -6.36 11.77 9.63
CA VAL A 442 -7.57 11.06 10.05
C VAL A 442 -8.82 11.74 9.49
N ALA A 443 -8.90 13.06 9.64
CA ALA A 443 -10.01 13.85 9.11
C ALA A 443 -10.15 13.70 7.60
N GLY A 444 -9.03 13.85 6.87
CA GLY A 444 -8.99 13.74 5.43
C GLY A 444 -9.32 12.35 4.91
N TYR A 445 -8.80 11.31 5.57
CA TYR A 445 -9.13 9.91 5.26
C TYR A 445 -10.64 9.65 5.37
N PHE A 446 -11.26 9.97 6.51
CA PHE A 446 -12.68 9.68 6.71
C PHE A 446 -13.59 10.61 5.89
N ALA A 447 -13.25 11.89 5.76
CA ALA A 447 -14.04 12.81 4.96
C ALA A 447 -14.01 12.43 3.47
N ALA A 448 -12.83 12.04 2.95
CA ALA A 448 -12.70 11.51 1.60
C ALA A 448 -13.48 10.21 1.40
N ALA A 449 -13.39 9.30 2.37
CA ALA A 449 -14.14 8.05 2.34
C ALA A 449 -15.64 8.30 2.15
N LEU A 450 -16.21 9.16 2.99
CA LEU A 450 -17.63 9.52 2.97
C LEU A 450 -18.04 10.26 1.68
N ALA A 451 -17.23 11.24 1.26
CA ALA A 451 -17.52 12.03 0.07
C ALA A 451 -17.51 11.16 -1.19
N ARG A 452 -16.50 10.29 -1.31
CA ARG A 452 -16.27 9.44 -2.49
C ARG A 452 -17.15 8.20 -2.52
N SER A 453 -17.68 7.77 -1.36
CA SER A 453 -18.66 6.68 -1.25
C SER A 453 -20.11 7.16 -1.35
N GLY A 454 -20.36 8.47 -1.25
CA GLY A 454 -21.72 9.03 -1.18
C GLY A 454 -22.44 8.66 0.13
N GLN A 455 -21.69 8.51 1.22
CA GLN A 455 -22.22 8.08 2.52
C GLN A 455 -22.08 9.18 3.57
N ARG A 456 -22.85 9.01 4.65
CA ARG A 456 -22.78 9.80 5.88
C ARG A 456 -22.60 8.88 7.06
N VAL A 457 -21.95 9.41 8.10
CA VAL A 457 -21.79 8.73 9.38
C VAL A 457 -22.75 9.30 10.43
N PHE A 458 -23.35 8.44 11.24
CA PHE A 458 -24.25 8.80 12.32
C PHE A 458 -23.78 8.14 13.61
N ALA A 459 -23.57 8.91 14.67
CA ALA A 459 -23.37 8.36 16.01
C ALA A 459 -24.72 8.20 16.69
N GLU A 460 -25.09 6.97 17.04
CA GLU A 460 -26.38 6.63 17.61
C GLU A 460 -26.18 5.79 18.89
N PRO A 461 -26.86 6.14 20.01
CA PRO A 461 -26.86 5.30 21.20
C PRO A 461 -27.72 4.06 20.97
N VAL A 462 -27.15 2.88 21.18
CA VAL A 462 -27.79 1.58 21.01
C VAL A 462 -27.76 0.82 22.34
N PRO A 463 -28.83 0.14 22.76
CA PRO A 463 -28.81 -0.70 23.96
C PRO A 463 -27.68 -1.75 23.89
N ALA A 464 -26.89 -1.89 24.95
CA ALA A 464 -25.73 -2.80 24.98
C ALA A 464 -26.12 -4.27 24.69
N LYS A 465 -27.31 -4.68 25.16
CA LYS A 465 -27.93 -5.98 24.86
C LYS A 465 -28.13 -6.21 23.37
N GLN A 466 -28.52 -5.17 22.63
CA GLN A 466 -28.75 -5.24 21.19
C GLN A 466 -27.42 -5.40 20.43
N VAL A 467 -26.34 -4.75 20.89
CA VAL A 467 -24.99 -4.93 20.35
C VAL A 467 -24.51 -6.37 20.53
N ILE A 468 -24.71 -6.95 21.72
CA ILE A 468 -24.34 -8.35 22.00
C ILE A 468 -25.17 -9.34 21.17
N ASP A 469 -26.47 -9.07 20.99
CA ASP A 469 -27.33 -9.87 20.12
C ASP A 469 -26.89 -9.81 18.65
N TRP A 470 -26.29 -8.70 18.21
CA TRP A 470 -25.66 -8.56 16.89
C TRP A 470 -24.36 -9.34 16.79
N LEU A 471 -23.54 -9.37 17.84
CA LEU A 471 -22.27 -10.12 17.88
C LEU A 471 -22.49 -11.64 17.93
N ASN A 472 -23.48 -12.11 18.68
CA ASN A 472 -23.79 -13.53 18.85
C ASN A 472 -24.40 -14.19 17.61
N ARG A 473 -25.14 -13.42 16.78
CA ARG A 473 -25.88 -13.96 15.63
C ARG A 473 -24.97 -14.55 14.52
N PRO A 474 -23.93 -13.85 14.06
CA PRO A 474 -22.99 -14.38 13.05
C PRO A 474 -22.10 -15.50 13.61
N MET A 475 -21.78 -15.46 14.90
CA MET A 475 -20.89 -16.42 15.57
C MET A 475 -21.46 -17.85 15.59
N ALA A 476 -22.78 -18.00 15.74
CA ALA A 476 -23.45 -19.30 15.78
C ALA A 476 -23.48 -20.01 14.41
N SER A 477 -23.53 -19.24 13.32
CA SER A 477 -23.56 -19.78 11.95
C SER A 477 -22.17 -20.07 11.36
N ALA A 478 -21.14 -19.39 11.86
CA ALA A 478 -19.82 -19.33 11.23
C ALA A 478 -18.92 -20.56 11.44
N VAL A 479 -18.98 -21.16 12.63
CA VAL A 479 -18.04 -22.22 13.05
C VAL A 479 -18.72 -23.60 13.03
N GLY A 480 -20.00 -23.69 12.66
CA GLY A 480 -20.80 -24.90 12.85
C GLY A 480 -20.85 -25.36 14.33
N ALA A 481 -20.47 -24.47 15.25
CA ALA A 481 -20.40 -24.75 16.67
C ALA A 481 -21.84 -24.87 17.22
N PRO A 482 -22.08 -25.79 18.18
CA PRO A 482 -23.35 -25.86 18.89
C PRO A 482 -23.78 -24.48 19.40
N GLU A 483 -25.07 -24.13 19.30
CA GLU A 483 -25.61 -22.81 19.73
C GLU A 483 -25.20 -22.42 21.16
N SER A 484 -24.91 -23.40 22.03
CA SER A 484 -24.45 -23.20 23.40
C SER A 484 -23.02 -22.66 23.52
N LEU A 485 -22.16 -22.87 22.52
CA LEU A 485 -20.76 -22.37 22.49
C LEU A 485 -20.63 -21.00 21.82
N ALA A 486 -21.66 -20.59 21.06
CA ALA A 486 -21.70 -19.36 20.27
C ALA A 486 -22.41 -18.18 20.96
N ARG A 487 -22.86 -18.35 22.21
CA ARG A 487 -23.41 -17.25 23.00
C ARG A 487 -22.33 -16.71 23.94
N LEU A 488 -22.03 -15.42 23.82
CA LEU A 488 -21.39 -14.66 24.89
C LEU A 488 -22.17 -14.92 26.19
N ARG A 489 -21.43 -15.21 27.27
CA ARG A 489 -21.88 -15.67 28.60
C ARG A 489 -23.21 -15.00 29.05
N PRO A 490 -24.31 -15.77 29.24
CA PRO A 490 -25.63 -15.24 29.62
C PRO A 490 -25.66 -14.52 30.98
N ASP A 491 -24.67 -14.77 31.81
CA ASP A 491 -24.46 -14.23 33.15
C ASP A 491 -24.02 -12.76 33.17
N LEU A 492 -23.55 -12.22 32.05
CA LEU A 492 -23.22 -10.78 31.93
C LEU A 492 -24.44 -9.93 31.54
N LEU A 493 -25.50 -10.54 30.99
CA LEU A 493 -26.71 -9.84 30.51
C LEU A 493 -27.43 -8.99 31.57
N PRO A 494 -27.53 -9.38 32.86
CA PRO A 494 -28.18 -8.56 33.89
C PRO A 494 -27.47 -7.22 34.13
N ASP A 495 -26.14 -7.19 34.06
CA ASP A 495 -25.31 -5.99 34.29
C ASP A 495 -25.31 -5.01 33.11
N LEU A 496 -25.89 -5.45 31.98
CA LEU A 496 -26.02 -4.72 30.72
C LEU A 496 -27.43 -4.13 30.52
N GLU A 497 -28.39 -4.47 31.37
CA GLU A 497 -29.75 -3.94 31.26
C GLU A 497 -29.81 -2.44 31.57
N GLY A 498 -30.32 -1.65 30.62
CA GLY A 498 -30.45 -0.20 30.75
C GLY A 498 -29.23 0.63 30.32
N LYS A 499 -28.12 -0.01 29.93
CA LYS A 499 -26.93 0.67 29.39
C LYS A 499 -27.01 0.83 27.88
N ASN A 500 -26.58 2.00 27.40
CA ASN A 500 -26.45 2.30 25.98
C ASN A 500 -24.98 2.43 25.60
N VAL A 501 -24.66 1.98 24.41
CA VAL A 501 -23.36 2.06 23.76
C VAL A 501 -23.52 2.96 22.53
N THR A 502 -22.66 3.96 22.39
CA THR A 502 -22.64 4.77 21.17
C THR A 502 -22.03 3.96 20.03
N THR A 503 -22.76 3.88 18.91
CA THR A 503 -22.33 3.17 17.71
C THR A 503 -22.32 4.13 16.53
N LEU A 504 -21.34 4.02 15.63
CA LEU A 504 -21.34 4.73 14.36
C LEU A 504 -22.01 3.85 13.31
N ARG A 505 -22.90 4.45 12.55
CA ARG A 505 -23.58 3.83 11.43
C ARG A 505 -23.29 4.63 10.18
N LEU A 506 -22.92 3.97 9.08
CA LEU A 506 -22.95 4.62 7.77
C LEU A 506 -24.31 4.45 7.11
N ALA A 507 -24.74 5.48 6.39
CA ALA A 507 -25.90 5.44 5.52
C ALA A 507 -25.57 6.13 4.20
N ALA A 508 -26.23 5.73 3.11
CA ALA A 508 -26.21 6.52 1.88
C ALA A 508 -26.77 7.92 2.15
N ASN A 509 -26.26 8.94 1.46
CA ASN A 509 -26.69 10.34 1.58
C ASN A 509 -28.22 10.53 1.51
N ASP A 510 -28.91 9.65 0.77
CA ASP A 510 -30.32 9.76 0.42
C ASP A 510 -31.21 8.84 1.28
N ALA A 511 -30.61 8.07 2.20
CA ALA A 511 -31.34 7.11 3.02
C ALA A 511 -32.22 7.83 4.06
N SER A 512 -33.51 7.95 3.76
CA SER A 512 -34.53 8.48 4.68
C SER A 512 -35.15 7.42 5.60
N ALA A 513 -34.64 6.17 5.58
CA ALA A 513 -35.23 5.06 6.31
C ALA A 513 -34.66 4.97 7.74
N PRO A 514 -35.51 4.83 8.78
CA PRO A 514 -35.06 4.62 10.15
C PRO A 514 -34.32 3.27 10.29
N PRO A 515 -33.39 3.14 11.25
CA PRO A 515 -32.51 1.98 11.39
C PRO A 515 -33.33 0.70 11.57
N ARG A 516 -33.10 -0.29 10.70
CA ARG A 516 -33.76 -1.61 10.78
C ARG A 516 -32.78 -2.74 10.51
N GLY A 517 -31.78 -2.92 11.38
CA GLY A 517 -30.95 -4.12 11.31
C GLY A 517 -29.64 -4.06 12.10
N ASN A 518 -28.75 -5.01 11.80
CA ASN A 518 -27.40 -5.03 12.35
C ASN A 518 -26.53 -4.10 11.48
N PRO A 519 -26.09 -2.93 12.00
CA PRO A 519 -25.31 -1.97 11.22
C PRO A 519 -23.98 -2.56 10.72
N PHE A 520 -23.44 -3.56 11.40
CA PHE A 520 -22.24 -4.27 10.98
C PHE A 520 -22.44 -5.11 9.72
N VAL A 521 -23.66 -5.60 9.46
CA VAL A 521 -23.97 -6.49 8.32
C VAL A 521 -24.58 -5.71 7.15
N GLU A 522 -25.47 -4.76 7.42
CA GLU A 522 -26.14 -3.96 6.38
C GLU A 522 -25.20 -2.95 5.71
N ALA A 523 -24.26 -2.38 6.46
CA ALA A 523 -23.27 -1.48 5.86
C ALA A 523 -22.30 -2.22 4.92
N LEU A 524 -22.09 -3.53 5.12
CA LEU A 524 -21.20 -4.37 4.30
C LEU A 524 -21.82 -4.82 2.97
N SER A 525 -23.15 -4.84 2.85
CA SER A 525 -23.82 -5.19 1.60
C SER A 525 -23.90 -4.02 0.63
N ASP A 526 -24.08 -2.79 1.14
CA ASP A 526 -24.50 -1.64 0.33
C ASP A 526 -23.40 -0.56 0.14
N ALA A 527 -22.28 -0.64 0.86
CA ALA A 527 -21.21 0.36 0.78
C ALA A 527 -20.23 0.11 -0.39
N PRO A 528 -19.82 1.16 -1.13
CA PRO A 528 -18.75 1.05 -2.13
C PRO A 528 -17.33 1.01 -1.53
N LEU A 529 -17.16 1.40 -0.26
CA LEU A 529 -15.90 1.33 0.50
C LEU A 529 -16.06 0.48 1.76
N LYS A 530 -15.79 -0.83 1.66
CA LYS A 530 -16.17 -1.79 2.69
C LYS A 530 -15.11 -1.87 3.80
N GLY A 531 -13.82 -1.75 3.44
CA GLY A 531 -12.70 -1.77 4.40
C GLY A 531 -12.72 -0.66 5.45
N ILE A 532 -13.20 0.54 5.11
CA ILE A 532 -13.25 1.70 6.02
C ILE A 532 -14.30 1.51 7.12
N LEU A 533 -15.43 0.95 6.72
CA LEU A 533 -16.50 0.55 7.61
C LEU A 533 -16.07 -0.50 8.62
N LEU A 534 -15.23 -1.43 8.19
CA LEU A 534 -14.75 -2.53 9.00
C LEU A 534 -13.77 -2.05 10.06
N GLY A 535 -12.84 -1.15 9.70
CA GLY A 535 -11.93 -0.51 10.65
C GLY A 535 -12.65 0.35 11.69
N LEU A 536 -13.60 1.20 11.26
CA LEU A 536 -14.39 2.04 12.18
C LEU A 536 -15.21 1.21 13.15
N ASN A 537 -15.97 0.23 12.64
CA ASN A 537 -16.84 -0.59 13.47
C ASN A 537 -16.07 -1.48 14.44
N GLY A 538 -14.95 -2.08 14.00
CA GLY A 538 -14.08 -2.89 14.86
C GLY A 538 -13.48 -2.07 16.00
N TRP A 539 -13.05 -0.86 15.71
CA TRP A 539 -12.47 0.05 16.70
C TRP A 539 -13.51 0.54 17.73
N MET A 540 -14.70 0.94 17.28
CA MET A 540 -15.77 1.41 18.17
C MET A 540 -16.25 0.36 19.16
N LEU A 541 -16.24 -0.91 18.75
CA LEU A 541 -16.55 -2.01 19.63
C LEU A 541 -15.50 -2.16 20.75
N GLY A 542 -14.25 -1.75 20.51
CA GLY A 542 -13.21 -1.67 21.53
C GLY A 542 -13.38 -0.47 22.48
N ASP A 543 -13.64 0.73 21.95
CA ASP A 543 -13.81 1.97 22.74
C ASP A 543 -15.04 1.90 23.67
N ALA A 544 -16.17 1.42 23.13
CA ALA A 544 -17.37 1.14 23.93
C ALA A 544 -17.14 0.10 25.04
N LEU A 545 -16.13 -0.75 24.88
CA LEU A 545 -15.74 -1.73 25.88
C LEU A 545 -14.90 -1.12 27.00
N ASP A 546 -13.98 -0.23 26.63
CA ASP A 546 -13.12 0.49 27.59
C ASP A 546 -13.96 1.38 28.51
N ASP A 547 -14.90 2.15 27.95
CA ASP A 547 -15.83 2.97 28.74
C ASP A 547 -16.71 2.11 29.66
N PHE A 548 -17.18 0.96 29.16
CA PHE A 548 -17.99 0.03 29.94
C PHE A 548 -17.21 -0.59 31.12
N ILE A 549 -15.92 -0.82 30.94
CA ILE A 549 -15.04 -1.39 31.97
C ILE A 549 -14.66 -0.34 33.00
N GLN A 550 -14.48 0.93 32.60
CA GLN A 550 -14.24 2.02 33.53
C GLN A 550 -15.44 2.31 34.44
N ASP A 551 -16.68 2.26 33.93
CA ASP A 551 -17.89 2.51 34.74
C ASP A 551 -18.24 1.40 35.75
N VAL A 552 -17.70 0.19 35.58
CA VAL A 552 -17.87 -0.94 36.53
C VAL A 552 -16.88 -0.86 37.70
N THR A 553 -15.87 0.02 37.63
CA THR A 553 -14.77 0.06 38.61
C THR A 553 -15.01 0.87 39.88
N THR A 554 -16.17 1.50 40.07
CA THR A 554 -16.34 2.39 41.25
C THR A 554 -16.58 1.71 42.60
N GLU A 555 -16.87 0.40 42.72
CA GLU A 555 -17.02 -0.21 44.07
C GLU A 555 -16.52 -1.64 44.34
N THR A 556 -15.85 -2.35 43.42
CA THR A 556 -15.23 -3.64 43.80
C THR A 556 -13.94 -3.94 43.05
N SER A 557 -12.87 -4.18 43.82
CA SER A 557 -11.53 -4.53 43.34
C SER A 557 -11.51 -5.86 42.59
N LEU A 558 -11.47 -5.81 41.25
CA LEU A 558 -10.93 -6.85 40.37
C LEU A 558 -10.61 -6.21 39.01
N SER A 559 -9.36 -5.82 38.83
CA SER A 559 -8.83 -5.28 37.56
C SER A 559 -8.73 -6.40 36.53
N LEU A 560 -9.67 -6.47 35.58
CA LEU A 560 -9.66 -7.42 34.46
C LEU A 560 -10.26 -6.83 33.18
N GLY A 561 -9.37 -6.54 32.23
CA GLY A 561 -9.48 -6.99 30.83
C GLY A 561 -10.41 -6.23 29.88
N SER A 562 -9.89 -5.15 29.30
CA SER A 562 -10.44 -4.32 28.21
C SER A 562 -10.56 -4.94 26.81
N SER A 563 -10.27 -6.22 26.60
CA SER A 563 -10.06 -6.75 25.24
C SER A 563 -11.11 -7.74 24.72
N LEU A 564 -12.32 -7.77 25.29
CA LEU A 564 -13.12 -9.01 25.29
C LEU A 564 -14.46 -9.05 24.53
N PHE A 565 -14.98 -7.97 23.96
CA PHE A 565 -16.21 -8.06 23.17
C PHE A 565 -16.12 -7.24 21.89
N GLY A 566 -16.30 -7.90 20.75
CA GLY A 566 -16.61 -7.20 19.50
C GLY A 566 -16.07 -7.76 18.19
N THR A 567 -15.21 -8.77 18.20
CA THR A 567 -14.46 -9.11 16.98
C THR A 567 -15.15 -10.13 16.05
N GLY A 568 -15.87 -11.12 16.59
CA GLY A 568 -16.33 -12.28 15.80
C GLY A 568 -17.34 -12.02 14.66
N ALA A 569 -18.26 -11.07 14.83
CA ALA A 569 -19.28 -10.76 13.81
C ALA A 569 -18.74 -9.94 12.63
N ALA A 570 -17.89 -8.96 12.92
CA ALA A 570 -17.17 -8.19 11.90
C ALA A 570 -16.28 -9.13 11.07
N THR A 571 -15.53 -10.01 11.75
CA THR A 571 -14.61 -11.04 11.18
C THR A 571 -15.27 -11.96 10.15
N MET A 572 -16.52 -12.35 10.35
CA MET A 572 -17.20 -13.27 9.43
C MET A 572 -17.86 -12.57 8.25
N ALA A 573 -18.38 -11.36 8.45
CA ALA A 573 -18.84 -10.55 7.33
C ALA A 573 -17.64 -10.09 6.46
N LEU A 574 -16.48 -9.88 7.08
CA LEU A 574 -15.15 -9.76 6.47
C LEU A 574 -14.78 -10.98 5.62
N ALA A 575 -14.86 -12.20 6.15
CA ALA A 575 -14.50 -13.44 5.45
C ALA A 575 -15.48 -13.81 4.31
N GLN A 576 -16.75 -13.43 4.45
CA GLN A 576 -17.74 -13.58 3.39
C GLN A 576 -17.54 -12.54 2.27
N HIS A 577 -17.08 -11.33 2.62
CA HIS A 577 -16.74 -10.28 1.66
C HIS A 577 -15.51 -10.63 0.81
N THR A 578 -14.46 -11.20 1.41
CA THR A 578 -13.25 -11.62 0.65
C THR A 578 -13.54 -12.69 -0.37
N ARG A 579 -14.47 -13.61 -0.08
CA ARG A 579 -14.96 -14.60 -1.06
C ARG A 579 -15.81 -13.99 -2.16
N GLN A 580 -16.37 -12.80 -1.94
CA GLN A 580 -17.27 -12.10 -2.89
C GLN A 580 -16.62 -10.90 -3.59
N LEU A 581 -15.37 -10.56 -3.26
CA LEU A 581 -14.53 -9.62 -3.99
C LEU A 581 -14.17 -10.24 -5.34
N GLU A 582 -15.15 -10.25 -6.24
CA GLU A 582 -14.89 -10.35 -7.67
C GLU A 582 -14.09 -9.10 -8.05
N ALA A 583 -12.85 -9.29 -8.48
CA ALA A 583 -12.02 -8.19 -8.96
C ALA A 583 -12.58 -7.48 -10.22
N GLU A 584 -13.73 -7.90 -10.74
CA GLU A 584 -14.55 -7.15 -11.71
C GLU A 584 -15.36 -5.99 -11.08
N LYS A 585 -15.64 -6.03 -9.76
CA LYS A 585 -16.39 -4.94 -9.05
C LYS A 585 -15.48 -3.84 -8.50
N LEU A 586 -14.19 -4.13 -8.35
CA LEU A 586 -13.17 -3.09 -8.24
C LEU A 586 -13.08 -2.46 -9.63
N ARG A 587 -13.55 -1.22 -9.79
CA ARG A 587 -13.47 -0.49 -11.06
C ARG A 587 -11.99 -0.24 -11.40
N ILE A 588 -11.34 -1.22 -12.03
CA ILE A 588 -9.99 -1.09 -12.56
C ILE A 588 -10.11 -0.39 -13.91
N THR A 589 -9.38 0.71 -14.09
CA THR A 589 -9.71 1.73 -15.09
C THR A 589 -8.85 1.73 -16.35
N THR A 590 -9.46 2.39 -17.34
CA THR A 590 -9.19 2.54 -18.77
C THR A 590 -8.05 3.49 -19.16
N GLY A 591 -7.05 3.70 -18.30
CA GLY A 591 -5.93 4.64 -18.57
C GLY A 591 -4.53 4.02 -18.57
N MET A 592 -4.40 2.80 -18.05
CA MET A 592 -3.15 2.02 -18.05
C MET A 592 -3.24 0.91 -19.10
N SER A 593 -2.09 0.38 -19.52
CA SER A 593 -2.10 -0.76 -20.45
C SER A 593 -2.85 -1.94 -19.84
N ALA A 594 -3.49 -2.73 -20.71
CA ALA A 594 -4.31 -3.87 -20.27
C ALA A 594 -3.53 -4.89 -19.42
N GLU A 595 -2.22 -5.02 -19.66
CA GLU A 595 -1.35 -5.91 -18.90
C GLU A 595 -1.03 -5.39 -17.50
N TRP A 596 -0.80 -4.09 -17.37
CA TRP A 596 -0.56 -3.47 -16.08
C TRP A 596 -1.82 -3.53 -15.20
N VAL A 597 -3.00 -3.39 -15.82
CA VAL A 597 -4.30 -3.59 -15.17
C VAL A 597 -4.45 -4.99 -14.57
N GLU A 598 -4.07 -6.04 -15.30
CA GLU A 598 -4.17 -7.43 -14.82
C GLU A 598 -3.13 -7.73 -13.71
N ARG A 599 -1.91 -7.22 -13.83
CA ARG A 599 -0.89 -7.36 -12.77
C ARG A 599 -1.28 -6.58 -11.51
N TYR A 600 -1.82 -5.38 -11.66
CA TYR A 600 -2.34 -4.59 -10.54
C TYR A 600 -3.49 -5.29 -9.82
N ARG A 601 -4.38 -5.96 -10.55
CA ARG A 601 -5.41 -6.82 -9.95
C ARG A 601 -4.79 -7.91 -9.07
N GLN A 602 -3.72 -8.55 -9.52
CA GLN A 602 -2.98 -9.54 -8.71
C GLN A 602 -2.37 -8.91 -7.46
N PHE A 603 -1.82 -7.69 -7.53
CA PHE A 603 -1.27 -6.98 -6.36
C PHE A 603 -2.33 -6.60 -5.35
N LEU A 604 -3.48 -6.11 -5.82
CA LEU A 604 -4.61 -5.82 -4.95
C LEU A 604 -5.10 -7.09 -4.27
N VAL A 605 -5.28 -8.19 -5.01
CA VAL A 605 -5.71 -9.46 -4.42
C VAL A 605 -4.70 -9.98 -3.40
N LEU A 606 -3.40 -9.99 -3.71
CA LEU A 606 -2.37 -10.46 -2.80
C LEU A 606 -2.27 -9.56 -1.57
N GLY A 607 -2.17 -8.23 -1.75
CA GLY A 607 -2.04 -7.29 -0.63
C GLY A 607 -3.31 -7.20 0.21
N GLN A 608 -4.50 -7.31 -0.39
CA GLN A 608 -5.75 -7.43 0.35
C GLN A 608 -5.81 -8.75 1.13
N ALA A 609 -5.46 -9.88 0.50
CA ALA A 609 -5.44 -11.17 1.17
C ALA A 609 -4.45 -11.19 2.34
N THR A 610 -3.26 -10.59 2.19
CA THR A 610 -2.24 -10.51 3.26
C THR A 610 -2.65 -9.54 4.38
N ASN A 611 -3.08 -8.31 4.07
CA ASN A 611 -3.59 -7.37 5.09
C ASN A 611 -4.77 -7.98 5.85
N PHE A 612 -5.64 -8.67 5.12
CA PHE A 612 -6.81 -9.31 5.68
C PHE A 612 -6.44 -10.54 6.52
N ALA A 613 -5.52 -11.39 6.06
CA ALA A 613 -5.05 -12.54 6.81
C ALA A 613 -4.37 -12.10 8.12
N LEU A 614 -3.54 -11.05 8.08
CA LEU A 614 -2.92 -10.48 9.27
C LEU A 614 -3.95 -9.90 10.25
N ALA A 615 -4.92 -9.14 9.74
CA ALA A 615 -6.02 -8.63 10.56
C ALA A 615 -6.87 -9.77 11.14
N MET A 616 -7.17 -10.80 10.35
CA MET A 616 -7.92 -11.98 10.78
C MET A 616 -7.17 -12.80 11.83
N ALA A 617 -5.88 -13.07 11.62
CA ALA A 617 -5.03 -13.85 12.53
C ALA A 617 -4.91 -13.12 13.86
N ALA A 618 -4.58 -11.83 13.84
CA ALA A 618 -4.46 -11.03 15.05
C ALA A 618 -5.83 -10.85 15.76
N VAL A 619 -6.95 -10.79 15.02
CA VAL A 619 -8.30 -10.80 15.60
C VAL A 619 -8.69 -12.16 16.21
N LEU A 620 -8.36 -13.26 15.54
CA LEU A 620 -8.61 -14.63 16.02
C LEU A 620 -7.78 -14.92 17.27
N ASP A 621 -6.53 -14.45 17.32
CA ASP A 621 -5.66 -14.55 18.48
C ASP A 621 -6.18 -13.71 19.65
N THR A 622 -6.57 -12.46 19.39
CA THR A 622 -7.23 -11.59 20.37
C THR A 622 -8.44 -12.27 21.01
N PHE A 623 -9.27 -12.93 20.19
CA PHE A 623 -10.47 -13.64 20.63
C PHE A 623 -10.14 -14.94 21.36
N SER A 624 -9.23 -15.76 20.84
CA SER A 624 -8.81 -17.03 21.43
C SER A 624 -8.22 -16.80 22.82
N PHE A 625 -7.28 -15.86 22.93
CA PHE A 625 -6.66 -15.50 24.21
C PHE A 625 -7.63 -14.80 25.15
N GLY A 626 -8.49 -13.91 24.64
CA GLY A 626 -9.53 -13.28 25.45
C GLY A 626 -10.48 -14.31 26.08
N ARG A 627 -11.00 -15.25 25.28
CA ARG A 627 -11.91 -16.30 25.76
C ARG A 627 -11.23 -17.20 26.79
N GLN A 628 -9.98 -17.59 26.57
CA GLN A 628 -9.22 -18.38 27.54
C GLN A 628 -9.07 -17.61 28.86
N ALA A 629 -8.84 -16.28 28.80
CA ALA A 629 -8.74 -15.44 30.00
C ALA A 629 -10.02 -15.49 30.84
N LEU A 630 -11.19 -15.41 30.18
CA LEU A 630 -12.50 -15.52 30.84
C LEU A 630 -12.75 -16.92 31.43
N ASP A 631 -12.35 -17.97 30.73
CA ASP A 631 -12.51 -19.36 31.19
C ASP A 631 -11.60 -19.65 32.40
N SER A 632 -10.37 -19.15 32.39
CA SER A 632 -9.42 -19.23 33.52
C SER A 632 -9.96 -18.46 34.73
N LEU A 633 -10.50 -17.26 34.51
CA LEU A 633 -11.10 -16.46 35.56
C LEU A 633 -12.34 -17.14 36.19
N GLY A 634 -13.20 -17.72 35.35
CA GLY A 634 -14.37 -18.48 35.80
C GLY A 634 -14.02 -19.73 36.61
N ARG A 635 -12.81 -20.25 36.46
CA ARG A 635 -12.26 -21.35 37.26
C ARG A 635 -11.50 -20.88 38.51
N GLY A 636 -11.43 -19.58 38.74
CA GLY A 636 -10.68 -18.98 39.86
C GLY A 636 -9.17 -18.90 39.63
N ASP A 637 -8.69 -19.21 38.42
CA ASP A 637 -7.29 -19.11 38.02
C ASP A 637 -7.00 -17.69 37.48
N ARG A 638 -6.69 -16.80 38.41
CA ARG A 638 -6.48 -15.37 38.14
C ARG A 638 -5.16 -15.08 37.44
N ASP A 639 -4.17 -15.95 37.59
CA ASP A 639 -2.83 -15.75 37.03
C ASP A 639 -2.83 -16.09 35.53
N SER A 640 -3.44 -17.21 35.14
CA SER A 640 -3.66 -17.55 33.73
C SER A 640 -4.54 -16.53 33.02
N ALA A 641 -5.55 -15.99 33.72
CA ALA A 641 -6.44 -14.96 33.18
C ALA A 641 -5.68 -13.66 32.84
N ALA A 642 -4.74 -13.22 33.69
CA ALA A 642 -3.95 -12.01 33.45
C ALA A 642 -3.00 -12.14 32.25
N VAL A 643 -2.37 -13.32 32.09
CA VAL A 643 -1.47 -13.60 30.96
C VAL A 643 -2.25 -13.68 29.64
N GLN A 644 -3.38 -14.37 29.63
CA GLN A 644 -4.24 -14.50 28.45
C GLN A 644 -4.88 -13.16 28.05
N ALA A 645 -5.23 -12.31 29.02
CA ALA A 645 -5.65 -10.94 28.76
C ALA A 645 -4.51 -10.08 28.19
N GLY A 646 -3.28 -10.24 28.68
CA GLY A 646 -2.10 -9.56 28.15
C GLY A 646 -1.76 -9.96 26.71
N MET A 647 -1.90 -11.26 26.38
CA MET A 647 -1.72 -11.76 25.01
C MET A 647 -2.84 -11.29 24.08
N SER A 648 -4.09 -11.30 24.55
CA SER A 648 -5.22 -10.71 23.83
C SER A 648 -4.99 -9.22 23.53
N ALA A 649 -4.50 -8.45 24.50
CA ALA A 649 -4.15 -7.03 24.32
C ALA A 649 -2.94 -6.82 23.38
N ALA A 650 -1.94 -7.71 23.41
CA ALA A 650 -0.80 -7.66 22.49
C ALA A 650 -1.22 -7.99 21.05
N SER A 651 -2.06 -9.01 20.85
CA SER A 651 -2.65 -9.35 19.55
C SER A 651 -3.59 -8.25 19.05
N ALA A 652 -4.37 -7.61 19.94
CA ALA A 652 -5.19 -6.46 19.60
C ALA A 652 -4.33 -5.25 19.20
N GLY A 653 -3.21 -5.03 19.88
CA GLY A 653 -2.20 -4.05 19.50
C GLY A 653 -1.59 -4.32 18.12
N GLN A 654 -1.44 -5.59 17.74
CA GLN A 654 -1.03 -6.01 16.39
C GLN A 654 -2.15 -5.87 15.34
N THR A 655 -3.43 -5.94 15.71
CA THR A 655 -4.54 -5.59 14.79
C THR A 655 -4.67 -4.09 14.52
N ALA A 656 -4.12 -3.27 15.41
CA ALA A 656 -4.16 -1.82 15.33
C ALA A 656 -2.93 -1.21 14.62
N LEU A 657 -1.92 -2.03 14.27
CA LEU A 657 -0.77 -1.73 13.40
C LEU A 657 -1.02 -2.30 12.01
#